data_AF-A0A812T3U6-F1
#
_entry.id   AF-A0A812T3U6-F1
#
_cell.length_a   1.000
_cell.length_b   1.000
_cell.length_c   1.000
_cell.angle_alpha   90.00
_cell.angle_beta   90.00
_cell.angle_gamma   90.00
#
_symmetry.space_group_name_H-M   'P 1'
#
loop_
_entity.id
_entity.type
_entity.pdbx_description
1 polymer ?
#
loop_
_entity_poly.entity_id
_entity_poly.type
_entity_poly.pdbx_seq_one_letter_code
_entity_poly.pdbx_strand_id
1 'polypeptide(L)'
;MAYPHPESAEAKKISLHIHARWVATAEPGDPDVLEDHVISVDRASGKITALTPASEFSGTADMHLTDHLVIPGLVNAHTHTPMSLLRGYADDLPLNEWLFQHIFPTEGKFVFDAPLEEAEEFVRLGSELACYEMLKTGTTLFNDMYFHGDVTANVARKAGMKAVLTKAGLLFFGDDALFSELVGSNTKFCAELISSEDKAIRPSLLPHSVYMVPKEKLQEVKQAYDIACNGAHVVIHTHVHETKKEIADVFERTGQSALQILDDLGMLNSRTVAAHCVHMTDEEIALMAKCRASVAHCPRSNLKLGSGIARTADMLKSGVNVCLGTDGASSNNTLDMLTEMQYASMIAKGVTGDPTVLSAREVLEMATLRGARALGLEAETGSIKVGKAADLVAVDLGRLEASPIYDPLGQLVYTNSRQVSHVWIDGKCIVQDGTVLTLLSMDTSATEKLVSKLRDFRNCRQPCLEVLCLDWFVGSSRRVFERAGMAPKKPVEEPPEEEAAEPEPVEGDETELITGLKLPLKPNDVGRIWALQDYVAQSKILTELLGLESAHPNVARREIVCDFHLFNLSHAKMLCLTQRQGAVFHAIMTVILDMAKQGSEDSEGAAEAAKCFKKFQELLVLHSVNDSPDRLAIFGAGEARRLTDYATTTLFKHFLLYQFCVCCERDVETLRFSVEVERPLVPPALGTARQKVSRRPQQTPDQEGAGAAEEKPSGPGGEDLSEEEIQRLVEEKLRETEARLEAKLAAREQQFMERLASK
;
A
#
# COMPACT_ATOMS: atom_id res chain seq x y z
N MET A 1 -26.98 24.01 -20.86
CA MET A 1 -26.67 25.29 -21.54
C MET A 1 -25.19 25.26 -21.86
N ALA A 2 -24.84 25.24 -23.14
CA ALA A 2 -23.45 25.22 -23.60
C ALA A 2 -22.80 26.58 -23.28
N TYR A 3 -21.75 26.57 -22.47
CA TYR A 3 -20.84 27.69 -22.38
C TYR A 3 -19.99 27.70 -23.66
N PRO A 4 -19.79 28.86 -24.31
CA PRO A 4 -18.96 28.94 -25.49
C PRO A 4 -17.50 28.63 -25.11
N HIS A 5 -16.90 27.66 -25.80
CA HIS A 5 -15.46 27.44 -25.80
C HIS A 5 -14.72 28.77 -26.07
N PRO A 6 -13.61 29.08 -25.39
CA PRO A 6 -12.72 30.16 -25.78
C PRO A 6 -11.88 29.75 -26.99
N GLU A 7 -12.53 29.41 -28.11
CA GLU A 7 -11.87 29.14 -29.39
C GLU A 7 -11.89 30.36 -30.34
N SER A 8 -12.01 31.58 -29.80
CA SER A 8 -12.17 32.78 -30.63
C SER A 8 -11.09 33.85 -30.42
N ALA A 9 -9.82 33.46 -30.56
CA ALA A 9 -8.71 34.34 -31.03
C ALA A 9 -7.37 33.60 -31.20
N GLU A 10 -7.10 32.56 -30.40
CA GLU A 10 -5.78 31.90 -30.32
C GLU A 10 -5.46 30.95 -31.48
N ALA A 11 -6.47 30.50 -32.24
CA ALA A 11 -6.34 29.52 -33.33
C ALA A 11 -5.59 30.02 -34.60
N LYS A 12 -4.85 31.13 -34.54
CA LYS A 12 -4.14 31.73 -35.69
C LYS A 12 -2.62 31.80 -35.56
N LYS A 13 -2.02 31.63 -34.38
CA LYS A 13 -0.56 31.64 -34.25
C LYS A 13 -0.01 30.22 -34.43
N ILE A 14 0.94 30.05 -35.36
CA ILE A 14 1.62 28.77 -35.61
C ILE A 14 2.59 28.45 -34.45
N SER A 15 3.11 29.47 -33.79
CA SER A 15 4.07 29.34 -32.68
C SER A 15 3.51 29.87 -31.37
N LEU A 16 4.01 29.31 -30.26
CA LEU A 16 3.86 29.80 -28.89
C LEU A 16 5.23 30.26 -28.39
N HIS A 17 5.32 31.47 -27.86
CA HIS A 17 6.54 32.04 -27.30
C HIS A 17 6.34 32.36 -25.81
N ILE A 18 7.09 31.68 -24.94
CA ILE A 18 7.00 31.82 -23.48
C ILE A 18 8.27 32.51 -23.00
N HIS A 19 8.16 33.75 -22.53
CA HIS A 19 9.23 34.43 -21.82
C HIS A 19 9.24 33.98 -20.36
N ALA A 20 10.37 33.48 -19.88
CA ALA A 20 10.56 33.04 -18.50
C ALA A 20 11.76 33.74 -17.87
N ARG A 21 11.60 34.14 -16.61
CA ARG A 21 12.70 34.74 -15.82
C ARG A 21 13.85 33.76 -15.61
N TRP A 22 13.52 32.51 -15.29
CA TRP A 22 14.49 31.43 -15.17
C TRP A 22 14.04 30.22 -15.97
N VAL A 23 14.99 29.53 -16.58
CA VAL A 23 14.78 28.25 -17.27
C VAL A 23 15.85 27.26 -16.80
N ALA A 24 15.44 26.15 -16.19
CA ALA A 24 16.33 25.02 -15.92
C ALA A 24 16.09 23.94 -16.98
N THR A 25 17.05 23.70 -17.86
CA THR A 25 16.82 22.82 -19.02
C THR A 25 16.85 21.33 -18.65
N ALA A 26 17.51 20.97 -17.55
CA ALA A 26 17.87 19.59 -17.18
C ALA A 26 18.66 18.83 -18.26
N GLU A 27 19.22 19.53 -19.26
CA GLU A 27 20.07 18.93 -20.27
C GLU A 27 21.50 18.80 -19.71
N PRO A 28 22.19 17.66 -19.91
CA PRO A 28 23.57 17.50 -19.48
C PRO A 28 24.50 18.46 -20.24
N GLY A 29 25.33 19.20 -19.49
CA GLY A 29 26.31 20.14 -20.05
C GLY A 29 25.81 21.58 -20.21
N ASP A 30 24.50 21.82 -20.11
CA ASP A 30 23.95 23.17 -20.02
C ASP A 30 24.26 23.81 -18.65
N PRO A 31 24.19 25.14 -18.51
CA PRO A 31 24.11 25.80 -17.21
C PRO A 31 22.92 25.28 -16.38
N ASP A 32 23.00 25.36 -15.05
CA ASP A 32 21.90 24.95 -14.17
C ASP A 32 20.62 25.75 -14.41
N VAL A 33 20.78 27.06 -14.64
CA VAL A 33 19.69 27.99 -14.93
C VAL A 33 20.13 28.99 -16.00
N LEU A 34 19.25 29.23 -16.95
CA LEU A 34 19.32 30.34 -17.91
C LEU A 34 18.40 31.46 -17.44
N GLU A 35 18.89 32.70 -17.44
CA GLU A 35 18.08 33.87 -17.06
C GLU A 35 17.51 34.60 -18.28
N ASP A 36 16.27 35.07 -18.16
CA ASP A 36 15.56 35.88 -19.16
C ASP A 36 15.63 35.26 -20.57
N HIS A 37 14.96 34.11 -20.74
CA HIS A 37 14.92 33.40 -22.02
C HIS A 37 13.49 33.24 -22.54
N VAL A 38 13.37 33.16 -23.86
CA VAL A 38 12.13 32.84 -24.57
C VAL A 38 12.20 31.41 -25.09
N ILE A 39 11.29 30.57 -24.62
CA ILE A 39 11.05 29.22 -25.14
C ILE A 39 10.05 29.34 -26.29
N SER A 40 10.47 28.95 -27.49
CA SER A 40 9.60 28.92 -28.67
C SER A 40 9.13 27.51 -28.95
N VAL A 41 7.84 27.36 -29.18
CA VAL A 41 7.17 26.08 -29.41
C VAL A 41 6.37 26.16 -30.70
N ASP A 42 6.51 25.16 -31.57
CA ASP A 42 5.60 24.98 -32.70
C ASP A 42 4.32 24.30 -32.22
N ARG A 43 3.18 24.99 -32.33
CA ARG A 43 1.89 24.49 -31.82
C ARG A 43 1.36 23.31 -32.63
N ALA A 44 1.79 23.16 -33.89
CA ALA A 44 1.35 22.06 -34.73
C ALA A 44 2.02 20.74 -34.34
N SER A 45 3.36 20.74 -34.18
CA SER A 45 4.10 19.55 -33.75
C SER A 45 4.20 19.38 -32.23
N GLY A 46 3.91 20.42 -31.45
CA GLY A 46 4.08 20.41 -30.00
C GLY A 46 5.53 20.44 -29.54
N LYS A 47 6.48 20.79 -30.44
CA LYS A 47 7.92 20.71 -30.18
C LYS A 47 8.56 22.06 -29.89
N ILE A 48 9.59 22.04 -29.06
CA ILE A 48 10.46 23.19 -28.80
C ILE A 48 11.28 23.46 -30.07
N THR A 49 11.21 24.68 -30.60
CA THR A 49 11.90 25.10 -31.82
C THR A 49 13.10 25.99 -31.56
N ALA A 50 13.08 26.75 -30.45
CA ALA A 50 14.20 27.60 -30.06
C ALA A 50 14.19 27.88 -28.56
N LEU A 51 15.36 28.14 -28.01
CA LEU A 51 15.60 28.69 -26.68
C LEU A 51 16.51 29.91 -26.88
N THR A 52 15.95 31.12 -26.76
CA THR A 52 16.62 32.37 -27.17
C THR A 52 16.72 33.33 -25.99
N PRO A 53 17.88 33.98 -25.74
CA PRO A 53 17.95 35.08 -24.78
C PRO A 53 16.90 36.15 -25.11
N ALA A 54 16.18 36.67 -24.11
CA ALA A 54 15.10 37.63 -24.34
C ALA A 54 15.58 38.92 -25.03
N SER A 55 16.83 39.32 -24.80
CA SER A 55 17.49 40.45 -25.48
C SER A 55 17.73 40.23 -26.97
N GLU A 56 17.80 38.98 -27.42
CA GLU A 56 18.06 38.58 -28.82
C GLU A 56 16.75 38.17 -29.53
N PHE A 57 15.64 38.06 -28.81
CA PHE A 57 14.36 37.69 -29.37
C PHE A 57 13.69 38.88 -30.08
N SER A 58 13.52 38.79 -31.40
CA SER A 58 12.95 39.87 -32.22
C SER A 58 11.42 39.86 -32.32
N GLY A 59 10.74 38.90 -31.66
CA GLY A 59 9.29 38.73 -31.68
C GLY A 59 8.60 39.32 -30.44
N THR A 60 7.30 39.05 -30.31
CA THR A 60 6.53 39.33 -29.08
C THR A 60 6.19 38.02 -28.39
N ALA A 61 6.55 37.89 -27.11
CA ALA A 61 6.18 36.73 -26.32
C ALA A 61 4.66 36.68 -26.13
N ASP A 62 4.07 35.48 -26.21
CA ASP A 62 2.65 35.27 -25.94
C ASP A 62 2.37 35.26 -24.44
N MET A 63 3.35 34.83 -23.64
CA MET A 63 3.26 34.75 -22.19
C MET A 63 4.53 35.30 -21.54
N HIS A 64 4.37 36.04 -20.45
CA HIS A 64 5.47 36.59 -19.65
C HIS A 64 5.41 36.03 -18.23
N LEU A 65 6.35 35.16 -17.91
CA LEU A 65 6.49 34.48 -16.62
C LEU A 65 7.70 35.08 -15.87
N THR A 66 7.56 36.34 -15.45
CA THR A 66 8.65 37.18 -14.91
C THR A 66 9.15 36.79 -13.52
N ASP A 67 8.39 35.97 -12.81
CA ASP A 67 8.72 35.50 -11.46
C ASP A 67 8.78 33.96 -11.37
N HIS A 68 8.89 33.30 -12.53
CA HIS A 68 8.79 31.85 -12.62
C HIS A 68 10.10 31.21 -13.05
N LEU A 69 10.31 30.01 -12.50
CA LEU A 69 11.24 29.04 -13.05
C LEU A 69 10.47 28.07 -13.96
N VAL A 70 10.87 27.98 -15.22
CA VAL A 70 10.37 26.95 -16.15
C VAL A 70 11.32 25.77 -16.16
N ILE A 71 10.76 24.58 -15.93
CA ILE A 71 11.46 23.29 -15.89
C ILE A 71 10.80 22.31 -16.89
N PRO A 72 11.44 21.18 -17.24
CA PRO A 72 10.76 20.13 -17.99
C PRO A 72 9.61 19.55 -17.17
N GLY A 73 8.61 19.01 -17.86
CA GLY A 73 7.54 18.23 -17.24
C GLY A 73 8.09 17.12 -16.35
N LEU A 74 7.55 17.01 -15.13
CA LEU A 74 8.01 16.00 -14.18
C LEU A 74 7.56 14.61 -14.63
N VAL A 75 8.44 13.62 -14.45
CA VAL A 75 8.23 12.23 -14.82
C VAL A 75 8.14 11.40 -13.54
N ASN A 76 6.94 10.91 -13.23
CA ASN A 76 6.71 10.03 -12.10
C ASN A 76 6.90 8.56 -12.53
N ALA A 77 8.07 8.00 -12.22
CA ALA A 77 8.48 6.70 -12.78
C ALA A 77 7.84 5.48 -12.10
N HIS A 78 7.03 5.66 -11.06
CA HIS A 78 6.34 4.57 -10.36
C HIS A 78 5.09 5.08 -9.62
N THR A 79 3.91 4.62 -10.03
CA THR A 79 2.61 4.96 -9.43
C THR A 79 1.68 3.75 -9.30
N HIS A 80 0.69 3.90 -8.42
CA HIS A 80 -0.53 3.11 -8.37
C HIS A 80 -1.74 4.06 -8.39
N THR A 81 -2.09 4.61 -9.55
CA THR A 81 -2.97 5.80 -9.63
C THR A 81 -4.35 5.61 -8.96
N PRO A 82 -5.05 4.47 -9.11
CA PRO A 82 -6.36 4.28 -8.49
C PRO A 82 -6.34 4.29 -6.96
N MET A 83 -5.19 3.98 -6.34
CA MET A 83 -5.03 4.06 -4.89
C MET A 83 -5.16 5.49 -4.34
N SER A 84 -5.32 6.51 -5.19
CA SER A 84 -5.74 7.86 -4.79
C SER A 84 -7.05 7.88 -4.00
N LEU A 85 -7.94 6.91 -4.22
CA LEU A 85 -9.15 6.69 -3.40
C LEU A 85 -8.86 6.08 -2.03
N LEU A 86 -7.69 5.45 -1.87
CA LEU A 86 -7.20 4.79 -0.65
C LEU A 86 -6.23 5.69 0.13
N ARG A 87 -6.23 6.98 -0.14
CA ARG A 87 -5.39 7.96 0.56
C ARG A 87 -5.68 7.97 2.06
N GLY A 88 -4.67 7.71 2.88
CA GLY A 88 -4.80 7.64 4.34
C GLY A 88 -5.76 6.55 4.81
N TYR A 89 -5.95 5.49 4.01
CA TYR A 89 -6.91 4.45 4.31
C TYR A 89 -6.50 3.62 5.53
N ALA A 90 -5.22 3.24 5.61
CA ALA A 90 -4.60 2.47 6.68
C ALA A 90 -3.16 2.95 6.90
N ASP A 91 -2.97 3.97 7.73
CA ASP A 91 -1.64 4.51 8.06
C ASP A 91 -1.04 3.82 9.31
N ASP A 92 0.27 3.99 9.52
CA ASP A 92 1.01 3.55 10.71
C ASP A 92 1.02 2.02 10.95
N LEU A 93 1.12 1.24 9.87
CA LEU A 93 1.21 -0.22 9.90
C LEU A 93 2.47 -0.73 9.17
N PRO A 94 3.05 -1.87 9.59
CA PRO A 94 4.09 -2.55 8.82
C PRO A 94 3.59 -2.95 7.42
N LEU A 95 4.46 -2.91 6.40
CA LEU A 95 4.09 -3.22 5.00
C LEU A 95 3.26 -4.51 4.86
N ASN A 96 3.66 -5.58 5.53
CA ASN A 96 2.96 -6.87 5.44
C ASN A 96 1.53 -6.80 6.01
N GLU A 97 1.33 -6.11 7.14
CA GLU A 97 -0.01 -5.93 7.72
C GLU A 97 -0.85 -4.99 6.85
N TRP A 98 -0.24 -3.89 6.39
CA TRP A 98 -0.87 -2.94 5.48
C TRP A 98 -1.38 -3.61 4.19
N LEU A 99 -0.53 -4.40 3.51
CA LEU A 99 -0.90 -5.12 2.29
C LEU A 99 -1.99 -6.16 2.57
N PHE A 100 -1.72 -7.15 3.43
CA PHE A 100 -2.55 -8.35 3.51
C PHE A 100 -3.81 -8.18 4.35
N GLN A 101 -3.85 -7.20 5.27
CA GLN A 101 -5.02 -6.99 6.14
C GLN A 101 -5.91 -5.83 5.66
N HIS A 102 -5.36 -4.85 4.92
CA HIS A 102 -6.08 -3.64 4.52
C HIS A 102 -6.18 -3.44 3.02
N ILE A 103 -5.04 -3.37 2.30
CA ILE A 103 -5.02 -3.00 0.88
C ILE A 103 -5.56 -4.13 0.00
N PHE A 104 -4.93 -5.30 -0.01
CA PHE A 104 -5.35 -6.42 -0.86
C PHE A 104 -6.79 -6.85 -0.61
N PRO A 105 -7.32 -6.87 0.62
CA PRO A 105 -8.73 -7.17 0.81
C PRO A 105 -9.68 -6.09 0.28
N THR A 106 -9.26 -4.83 0.30
CA THR A 106 -10.05 -3.72 -0.25
C THR A 106 -10.05 -3.79 -1.78
N GLU A 107 -8.90 -3.98 -2.40
CA GLU A 107 -8.80 -4.22 -3.84
C GLU A 107 -9.55 -5.50 -4.22
N GLY A 108 -9.43 -6.57 -3.44
CA GLY A 108 -10.20 -7.81 -3.51
C GLY A 108 -11.68 -7.51 -3.72
N LYS A 109 -12.27 -6.73 -2.81
CA LYS A 109 -13.69 -6.40 -2.85
C LYS A 109 -14.10 -5.46 -3.98
N PHE A 110 -13.33 -4.39 -4.21
CA PHE A 110 -13.76 -3.27 -5.04
C PHE A 110 -13.21 -3.29 -6.46
N VAL A 111 -12.20 -4.12 -6.73
CA VAL A 111 -11.53 -4.22 -8.04
C VAL A 111 -11.68 -5.62 -8.61
N PHE A 112 -11.48 -6.68 -7.81
CA PHE A 112 -11.52 -8.06 -8.31
C PHE A 112 -12.91 -8.70 -8.23
N ASP A 113 -13.59 -8.59 -7.08
CA ASP A 113 -14.88 -9.24 -6.82
C ASP A 113 -16.09 -8.38 -7.22
N ALA A 114 -15.86 -7.10 -7.47
CA ALA A 114 -16.90 -6.18 -7.88
C ALA A 114 -17.38 -6.49 -9.31
N PRO A 115 -18.65 -6.21 -9.66
CA PRO A 115 -19.07 -6.18 -11.05
C PRO A 115 -18.13 -5.29 -11.89
N LEU A 116 -17.84 -5.69 -13.14
CA LEU A 116 -16.86 -5.00 -13.99
C LEU A 116 -17.08 -3.48 -14.05
N GLU A 117 -18.35 -3.04 -14.19
CA GLU A 117 -18.70 -1.61 -14.23
C GLU A 117 -18.32 -0.87 -12.93
N GLU A 118 -18.47 -1.50 -11.76
CA GLU A 118 -18.10 -0.91 -10.47
C GLU A 118 -16.58 -0.89 -10.27
N ALA A 119 -15.87 -1.93 -10.72
CA ALA A 119 -14.41 -1.99 -10.70
C ALA A 119 -13.79 -0.93 -11.62
N GLU A 120 -14.31 -0.80 -12.85
CA GLU A 120 -13.89 0.24 -13.79
C GLU A 120 -14.23 1.64 -13.26
N GLU A 121 -15.36 1.82 -12.55
CA GLU A 121 -15.69 3.09 -11.90
C GLU A 121 -14.68 3.44 -10.78
N PHE A 122 -14.29 2.47 -9.95
CA PHE A 122 -13.24 2.65 -8.94
C PHE A 122 -11.92 3.10 -9.59
N VAL A 123 -11.48 2.38 -10.63
CA VAL A 123 -10.22 2.69 -11.32
C VAL A 123 -10.29 4.04 -12.02
N ARG A 124 -11.41 4.37 -12.66
CA ARG A 124 -11.62 5.66 -13.34
C ARG A 124 -11.56 6.82 -12.35
N LEU A 125 -12.36 6.79 -11.28
CA LEU A 125 -12.43 7.89 -10.30
C LEU A 125 -11.09 8.08 -9.58
N GLY A 126 -10.43 6.99 -9.18
CA GLY A 126 -9.11 7.05 -8.56
C GLY A 126 -8.04 7.61 -9.50
N SER A 127 -8.04 7.18 -10.77
CA SER A 127 -7.10 7.68 -11.77
C SER A 127 -7.37 9.14 -12.15
N GLU A 128 -8.64 9.58 -12.18
CA GLU A 128 -8.99 10.99 -12.43
C GLU A 128 -8.45 11.88 -11.31
N LEU A 129 -8.63 11.46 -10.05
CA LEU A 129 -8.07 12.15 -8.89
C LEU A 129 -6.54 12.19 -8.94
N ALA A 130 -5.91 11.08 -9.32
CA ALA A 130 -4.46 11.00 -9.46
C ALA A 130 -3.93 11.96 -10.55
N CYS A 131 -4.52 11.91 -11.74
CA CYS A 131 -4.13 12.77 -12.87
C CYS A 131 -4.34 14.26 -12.54
N TYR A 132 -5.44 14.59 -11.87
CA TYR A 132 -5.70 15.95 -11.41
C TYR A 132 -4.61 16.44 -10.44
N GLU A 133 -4.28 15.65 -9.42
CA GLU A 133 -3.21 15.99 -8.47
C GLU A 133 -1.85 16.10 -9.15
N MET A 134 -1.49 15.14 -9.99
CA MET A 134 -0.24 15.11 -10.74
C MET A 134 -0.08 16.33 -11.64
N LEU A 135 -1.13 16.74 -12.37
CA LEU A 135 -1.10 17.98 -13.17
C LEU A 135 -0.96 19.21 -12.28
N LYS A 136 -1.63 19.25 -11.13
CA LYS A 136 -1.52 20.33 -10.16
C LYS A 136 -0.13 20.47 -9.54
N THR A 137 0.67 19.41 -9.56
CA THR A 137 2.05 19.37 -9.03
C THR A 137 3.11 19.29 -10.13
N GLY A 138 2.72 19.41 -11.40
CA GLY A 138 3.66 19.54 -12.53
C GLY A 138 4.12 18.23 -13.17
N THR A 139 3.50 17.10 -12.85
CA THR A 139 3.76 15.82 -13.53
C THR A 139 3.07 15.80 -14.89
N THR A 140 3.81 15.43 -15.94
CA THR A 140 3.32 15.33 -17.32
C THR A 140 3.33 13.91 -17.88
N LEU A 141 4.15 13.04 -17.28
CA LEU A 141 4.32 11.64 -17.64
C LEU A 141 4.37 10.79 -16.37
N PHE A 142 3.64 9.67 -16.34
CA PHE A 142 3.71 8.71 -15.24
C PHE A 142 3.81 7.25 -15.73
N ASN A 143 4.36 6.38 -14.90
CA ASN A 143 4.47 4.95 -15.14
C ASN A 143 3.65 4.18 -14.09
N ASP A 144 2.50 3.65 -14.52
CA ASP A 144 1.49 3.10 -13.63
C ASP A 144 1.52 1.58 -13.57
N MET A 145 1.42 1.05 -12.35
CA MET A 145 1.24 -0.37 -12.07
C MET A 145 -0.08 -0.61 -11.35
N TYR A 146 -1.15 -0.87 -12.08
CA TYR A 146 -2.43 -1.21 -11.45
C TYR A 146 -3.31 -2.09 -12.36
N PHE A 147 -4.46 -2.51 -11.85
CA PHE A 147 -5.50 -3.22 -12.61
C PHE A 147 -6.33 -2.27 -13.48
N HIS A 148 -6.93 -2.82 -14.55
CA HIS A 148 -7.73 -2.07 -15.53
C HIS A 148 -6.99 -0.86 -16.12
N GLY A 149 -5.72 -1.03 -16.47
CA GLY A 149 -4.89 0.05 -17.01
C GLY A 149 -5.37 0.59 -18.37
N ASP A 150 -6.27 -0.11 -19.06
CA ASP A 150 -7.03 0.43 -20.19
C ASP A 150 -7.99 1.57 -19.78
N VAL A 151 -8.60 1.47 -18.60
CA VAL A 151 -9.38 2.56 -17.98
C VAL A 151 -8.45 3.71 -17.61
N THR A 152 -7.32 3.44 -16.95
CA THR A 152 -6.30 4.45 -16.63
C THR A 152 -5.78 5.15 -17.88
N ALA A 153 -5.51 4.42 -18.96
CA ALA A 153 -5.10 4.96 -20.25
C ALA A 153 -6.12 5.95 -20.81
N ASN A 154 -7.41 5.63 -20.72
CA ASN A 154 -8.47 6.52 -21.17
C ASN A 154 -8.57 7.78 -20.31
N VAL A 155 -8.33 7.68 -19.00
CA VAL A 155 -8.25 8.85 -18.12
C VAL A 155 -7.04 9.72 -18.47
N ALA A 156 -5.85 9.13 -18.65
CA ALA A 156 -4.65 9.86 -19.04
C ALA A 156 -4.84 10.63 -20.35
N ARG A 157 -5.45 10.01 -21.37
CA ARG A 157 -5.84 10.66 -22.63
C ARG A 157 -6.75 11.86 -22.41
N LYS A 158 -7.80 11.71 -21.60
CA LYS A 158 -8.74 12.80 -21.26
C LYS A 158 -8.06 13.93 -20.50
N ALA A 159 -7.10 13.60 -19.65
CA ALA A 159 -6.29 14.56 -18.90
C ALA A 159 -5.27 15.29 -19.79
N GLY A 160 -4.94 14.73 -20.96
CA GLY A 160 -3.87 15.22 -21.84
C GLY A 160 -2.47 14.80 -21.37
N MET A 161 -2.38 13.78 -20.51
CA MET A 161 -1.12 13.28 -19.94
C MET A 161 -0.53 12.14 -20.76
N LYS A 162 0.78 11.95 -20.61
CA LYS A 162 1.48 10.77 -21.13
C LYS A 162 1.53 9.69 -20.05
N ALA A 163 1.43 8.43 -20.44
CA ALA A 163 1.49 7.32 -19.50
C ALA A 163 2.22 6.11 -20.09
N VAL A 164 2.96 5.41 -19.23
CA VAL A 164 3.48 4.07 -19.50
C VAL A 164 2.74 3.11 -18.57
N LEU A 165 2.04 2.12 -19.10
CA LEU A 165 1.19 1.25 -18.28
C LEU A 165 0.96 -0.12 -18.92
N THR A 166 0.47 -1.04 -18.11
CA THR A 166 0.00 -2.36 -18.54
C THR A 166 -1.50 -2.48 -18.31
N LYS A 167 -2.13 -3.55 -18.79
CA LYS A 167 -3.59 -3.73 -18.57
C LYS A 167 -3.90 -4.18 -17.14
N ALA A 168 -3.10 -5.06 -16.58
CA ALA A 168 -3.20 -5.49 -15.18
C ALA A 168 -1.83 -5.83 -14.58
N GLY A 169 -1.60 -5.45 -13.32
CA GLY A 169 -0.46 -5.95 -12.56
C GLY A 169 -0.44 -7.48 -12.51
N LEU A 170 0.72 -8.09 -12.73
CA LEU A 170 0.87 -9.55 -12.73
C LEU A 170 1.27 -10.03 -11.33
N LEU A 171 0.34 -10.71 -10.68
CA LEU A 171 0.49 -11.34 -9.36
C LEU A 171 0.07 -12.81 -9.47
N PHE A 172 0.82 -13.72 -8.84
CA PHE A 172 0.48 -15.14 -8.83
C PHE A 172 -0.03 -15.58 -7.46
N PHE A 173 -1.26 -16.08 -7.44
CA PHE A 173 -1.92 -16.58 -6.24
C PHE A 173 -2.27 -18.07 -6.31
N GLY A 174 -1.51 -18.86 -7.07
CA GLY A 174 -1.69 -20.32 -7.15
C GLY A 174 -2.66 -20.80 -8.23
N ASP A 175 -3.18 -19.92 -9.08
CA ASP A 175 -4.03 -20.28 -10.23
C ASP A 175 -3.27 -20.05 -11.55
N ASP A 176 -2.81 -21.15 -12.16
CA ASP A 176 -2.05 -21.11 -13.40
C ASP A 176 -2.88 -20.56 -14.58
N ALA A 177 -4.15 -20.95 -14.69
CA ALA A 177 -5.00 -20.58 -15.82
C ALA A 177 -5.30 -19.09 -15.80
N LEU A 178 -5.65 -18.55 -14.63
CA LEU A 178 -5.90 -17.13 -14.44
C LEU A 178 -4.63 -16.30 -14.72
N PHE A 179 -3.48 -16.75 -14.23
CA PHE A 179 -2.22 -16.05 -14.47
C PHE A 179 -1.88 -16.00 -15.96
N SER A 180 -2.00 -17.12 -16.67
CA SER A 180 -1.77 -17.18 -18.11
C SER A 180 -2.75 -16.32 -18.90
N GLU A 181 -4.01 -16.23 -18.47
CA GLU A 181 -4.98 -15.32 -19.06
C GLU A 181 -4.58 -13.84 -18.87
N LEU A 182 -4.16 -13.45 -17.67
CA LEU A 182 -3.67 -12.10 -17.39
C LEU A 182 -2.44 -11.75 -18.23
N VAL A 183 -1.48 -12.68 -18.35
CA VAL A 183 -0.30 -12.52 -19.20
C VAL A 183 -0.70 -12.34 -20.67
N GLY A 184 -1.62 -13.16 -21.18
CA GLY A 184 -2.15 -13.04 -22.53
C GLY A 184 -2.88 -11.71 -22.79
N SER A 185 -3.69 -11.27 -21.82
CA SER A 185 -4.42 -9.99 -21.86
C SER A 185 -3.47 -8.79 -21.90
N ASN A 186 -2.41 -8.81 -21.08
CA ASN A 186 -1.34 -7.80 -21.11
C ASN A 186 -0.58 -7.79 -22.44
N THR A 187 -0.26 -8.97 -22.99
CA THR A 187 0.45 -9.09 -24.27
C THR A 187 -0.38 -8.49 -25.41
N LYS A 188 -1.68 -8.79 -25.45
CA LYS A 188 -2.61 -8.22 -26.43
C LYS A 188 -2.70 -6.69 -26.30
N PHE A 189 -2.87 -6.19 -25.09
CA PHE A 189 -2.93 -4.76 -24.82
C PHE A 189 -1.63 -4.04 -25.20
N CYS A 190 -0.48 -4.66 -24.94
CA CYS A 190 0.81 -4.14 -25.41
C CYS A 190 0.85 -4.01 -26.93
N ALA A 191 0.44 -5.06 -27.65
CA ALA A 191 0.39 -5.04 -29.12
C ALA A 191 -0.56 -3.95 -29.65
N GLU A 192 -1.72 -3.77 -29.03
CA GLU A 192 -2.67 -2.69 -29.35
C GLU A 192 -2.02 -1.31 -29.20
N LEU A 193 -1.38 -1.03 -28.05
CA LEU A 193 -0.69 0.24 -27.81
C LEU A 193 0.50 0.48 -28.76
N ILE A 194 1.28 -0.57 -29.08
CA ILE A 194 2.40 -0.45 -30.04
C ILE A 194 1.88 -0.05 -31.43
N SER A 195 0.78 -0.68 -31.87
CA SER A 195 0.16 -0.42 -33.17
C SER A 195 -0.62 0.90 -33.23
N SER A 196 -0.92 1.50 -32.08
CA SER A 196 -1.69 2.74 -31.97
C SER A 196 -0.94 3.93 -32.56
N GLU A 197 -1.67 4.84 -33.22
CA GLU A 197 -1.16 6.17 -33.60
C GLU A 197 -1.02 7.09 -32.38
N ASP A 198 -1.79 6.84 -31.33
CA ASP A 198 -1.65 7.54 -30.06
C ASP A 198 -0.34 7.14 -29.39
N LYS A 199 0.63 8.06 -29.43
CA LYS A 199 1.93 7.91 -28.78
C LYS A 199 1.96 8.52 -27.37
N ALA A 200 0.85 9.03 -26.82
CA ALA A 200 0.83 9.50 -25.43
C ALA A 200 0.81 8.32 -24.44
N ILE A 201 0.14 7.22 -24.80
CA ILE A 201 0.04 6.01 -23.99
C ILE A 201 0.95 4.93 -24.55
N ARG A 202 1.83 4.38 -23.71
CA ARG A 202 2.83 3.39 -24.08
C ARG A 202 2.74 2.15 -23.20
N PRO A 203 3.13 0.98 -23.73
CA PRO A 203 3.02 -0.27 -23.00
C PRO A 203 4.17 -0.47 -22.01
N SER A 204 3.83 -1.09 -20.89
CA SER A 204 4.76 -1.80 -20.01
C SER A 204 4.25 -3.20 -19.70
N LEU A 205 5.13 -4.04 -19.18
CA LEU A 205 4.80 -5.35 -18.65
C LEU A 205 5.27 -5.40 -17.19
N LEU A 206 4.34 -5.68 -16.29
CA LEU A 206 4.49 -5.38 -14.87
C LEU A 206 4.33 -6.61 -13.98
N PRO A 207 5.35 -7.50 -13.89
CA PRO A 207 5.40 -8.44 -12.78
C PRO A 207 5.50 -7.64 -11.49
N HIS A 208 4.59 -7.88 -10.54
CA HIS A 208 4.57 -7.10 -9.29
C HIS A 208 5.93 -7.14 -8.60
N SER A 209 6.50 -8.34 -8.42
CA SER A 209 7.77 -8.56 -7.74
C SER A 209 8.18 -10.04 -7.87
N VAL A 210 9.45 -10.36 -7.61
CA VAL A 210 9.91 -11.76 -7.57
C VAL A 210 9.31 -12.55 -6.38
N TYR A 211 8.95 -11.86 -5.28
CA TYR A 211 8.35 -12.55 -4.14
C TYR A 211 6.90 -12.98 -4.42
N MET A 212 6.13 -12.20 -5.20
CA MET A 212 4.75 -12.50 -5.62
C MET A 212 4.61 -13.24 -6.95
N VAL A 213 5.67 -13.28 -7.77
CA VAL A 213 5.67 -13.99 -9.06
C VAL A 213 6.88 -14.95 -9.04
N PRO A 214 6.66 -16.25 -8.79
CA PRO A 214 7.73 -17.24 -8.76
C PRO A 214 8.55 -17.27 -10.05
N LYS A 215 9.79 -17.78 -9.97
CA LYS A 215 10.73 -17.83 -11.10
C LYS A 215 10.15 -18.51 -12.33
N GLU A 216 9.41 -19.59 -12.14
CA GLU A 216 8.75 -20.37 -13.19
C GLU A 216 7.70 -19.52 -13.93
N LYS A 217 7.00 -18.65 -13.19
CA LYS A 217 6.01 -17.72 -13.75
C LYS A 217 6.65 -16.50 -14.39
N LEU A 218 7.77 -16.02 -13.86
CA LEU A 218 8.56 -14.98 -14.53
C LEU A 218 9.08 -15.43 -15.90
N GLN A 219 9.33 -16.72 -16.12
CA GLN A 219 9.66 -17.25 -17.44
C GLN A 219 8.50 -17.09 -18.44
N GLU A 220 7.27 -17.33 -18.01
CA GLU A 220 6.07 -17.11 -18.82
C GLU A 220 5.91 -15.62 -19.17
N VAL A 221 6.08 -14.75 -18.16
CA VAL A 221 6.10 -13.29 -18.31
C VAL A 221 7.19 -12.84 -19.29
N LYS A 222 8.38 -13.46 -19.25
CA LYS A 222 9.48 -13.19 -20.17
C LYS A 222 9.14 -13.60 -21.61
N GLN A 223 8.52 -14.76 -21.81
CA GLN A 223 8.10 -15.19 -23.15
C GLN A 223 7.06 -14.22 -23.72
N ALA A 224 6.08 -13.83 -22.91
CA ALA A 224 5.09 -12.81 -23.26
C ALA A 224 5.74 -11.45 -23.58
N TYR A 225 6.73 -11.05 -22.79
CA TYR A 225 7.52 -9.85 -23.04
C TYR A 225 8.25 -9.90 -24.38
N ASP A 226 8.89 -11.01 -24.73
CA ASP A 226 9.59 -11.18 -26.00
C ASP A 226 8.63 -11.07 -27.20
N ILE A 227 7.45 -11.68 -27.07
CA ILE A 227 6.35 -11.58 -28.05
C ILE A 227 5.85 -10.14 -28.18
N ALA A 228 5.55 -9.49 -27.06
CA ALA A 228 5.03 -8.12 -27.02
C ALA A 228 6.05 -7.12 -27.57
N CYS A 229 7.33 -7.32 -27.25
CA CYS A 229 8.39 -6.45 -27.73
C CYS A 229 8.48 -6.49 -29.25
N ASN A 230 8.68 -7.66 -29.88
CA ASN A 230 8.84 -7.81 -31.34
C ASN A 230 9.54 -6.63 -32.07
N GLY A 231 10.62 -6.09 -31.48
CA GLY A 231 11.37 -4.92 -31.98
C GLY A 231 10.94 -3.53 -31.45
N ALA A 232 9.74 -3.40 -30.88
CA ALA A 232 9.29 -2.22 -30.15
C ALA A 232 9.92 -2.10 -28.74
N HIS A 233 9.80 -0.91 -28.16
CA HIS A 233 10.20 -0.64 -26.78
C HIS A 233 9.01 -0.92 -25.84
N VAL A 234 9.16 -1.90 -24.96
CA VAL A 234 8.22 -2.20 -23.86
C VAL A 234 9.04 -2.17 -22.57
N VAL A 235 8.56 -1.40 -21.59
CA VAL A 235 9.19 -1.28 -20.28
C VAL A 235 8.87 -2.52 -19.44
N ILE A 236 9.86 -3.06 -18.73
CA ILE A 236 9.67 -4.03 -17.65
C ILE A 236 9.68 -3.23 -16.35
N HIS A 237 8.61 -3.27 -15.57
CA HIS A 237 8.57 -2.51 -14.32
C HIS A 237 8.07 -3.38 -13.16
N THR A 238 8.85 -3.41 -12.09
CA THR A 238 8.70 -4.39 -10.99
C THR A 238 9.26 -3.84 -9.68
N HIS A 239 8.71 -4.24 -8.54
CA HIS A 239 9.27 -3.94 -7.23
C HIS A 239 10.45 -4.85 -6.93
N VAL A 240 11.53 -4.27 -6.38
CA VAL A 240 12.75 -5.00 -6.04
C VAL A 240 13.32 -4.51 -4.72
N HIS A 241 13.57 -5.44 -3.80
CA HIS A 241 14.38 -5.22 -2.59
C HIS A 241 13.84 -4.06 -1.75
N GLU A 242 12.53 -3.97 -1.63
CA GLU A 242 11.87 -2.95 -0.84
C GLU A 242 12.08 -3.20 0.66
N THR A 243 11.95 -4.46 1.09
CA THR A 243 12.08 -4.84 2.49
C THR A 243 13.08 -5.97 2.71
N LYS A 244 13.67 -6.02 3.90
CA LYS A 244 14.55 -7.15 4.30
C LYS A 244 13.80 -8.48 4.31
N LYS A 245 12.51 -8.47 4.64
CA LYS A 245 11.66 -9.67 4.64
C LYS A 245 11.51 -10.22 3.22
N GLU A 246 11.21 -9.37 2.24
CA GLU A 246 11.14 -9.76 0.83
C GLU A 246 12.42 -10.48 0.39
N ILE A 247 13.59 -9.89 0.68
CA ILE A 247 14.89 -10.47 0.31
C ILE A 247 15.08 -11.85 0.97
N ALA A 248 14.78 -11.96 2.26
CA ALA A 248 14.88 -13.23 2.98
C ALA A 248 13.95 -14.30 2.39
N ASP A 249 12.69 -13.95 2.13
CA ASP A 249 11.68 -14.87 1.58
C ASP A 249 12.08 -15.36 0.17
N VAL A 250 12.57 -14.46 -0.69
CA VAL A 250 13.05 -14.82 -2.04
C VAL A 250 14.28 -15.72 -1.94
N PHE A 251 15.24 -15.37 -1.10
CA PHE A 251 16.47 -16.13 -0.93
C PHE A 251 16.23 -17.52 -0.33
N GLU A 252 15.37 -17.65 0.69
CA GLU A 252 15.01 -18.93 1.31
C GLU A 252 14.35 -19.88 0.31
N ARG A 253 13.48 -19.34 -0.56
CA ARG A 253 12.76 -20.13 -1.57
C ARG A 253 13.63 -20.54 -2.77
N THR A 254 14.57 -19.69 -3.17
CA THR A 254 15.25 -19.84 -4.48
C THR A 254 16.77 -19.98 -4.41
N GLY A 255 17.39 -19.63 -3.28
CA GLY A 255 18.84 -19.53 -3.14
C GLY A 255 19.48 -18.38 -3.91
N GLN A 256 18.69 -17.47 -4.50
CA GLN A 256 19.14 -16.35 -5.33
C GLN A 256 18.49 -15.05 -4.87
N SER A 257 19.10 -13.89 -5.15
CA SER A 257 18.44 -12.60 -4.98
C SER A 257 17.47 -12.32 -6.14
N ALA A 258 16.52 -11.41 -5.94
CA ALA A 258 15.54 -11.05 -6.97
C ALA A 258 16.23 -10.52 -8.24
N LEU A 259 17.29 -9.72 -8.08
CA LEU A 259 18.07 -9.22 -9.20
C LEU A 259 18.78 -10.31 -9.97
N GLN A 260 19.36 -11.30 -9.28
CA GLN A 260 20.01 -12.43 -9.96
C GLN A 260 18.99 -13.24 -10.77
N ILE A 261 17.78 -13.44 -10.25
CA ILE A 261 16.70 -14.13 -10.98
C ILE A 261 16.31 -13.32 -12.23
N LEU A 262 16.15 -12.00 -12.11
CA LEU A 262 15.83 -11.14 -13.25
C LEU A 262 16.95 -11.12 -14.29
N ASP A 263 18.22 -11.11 -13.86
CA ASP A 263 19.39 -11.17 -14.75
C ASP A 263 19.49 -12.51 -15.48
N ASP A 264 19.33 -13.64 -14.76
CA ASP A 264 19.32 -14.99 -15.33
C ASP A 264 18.24 -15.15 -16.42
N LEU A 265 17.09 -14.49 -16.23
CA LEU A 265 15.99 -14.48 -17.18
C LEU A 265 16.16 -13.45 -18.31
N GLY A 266 17.20 -12.61 -18.28
CA GLY A 266 17.40 -11.50 -19.21
C GLY A 266 16.38 -10.37 -19.08
N MET A 267 15.65 -10.33 -17.95
CA MET A 267 14.66 -9.29 -17.60
C MET A 267 15.29 -8.11 -16.86
N LEU A 268 16.56 -8.21 -16.44
CA LEU A 268 17.33 -7.09 -15.92
C LEU A 268 18.16 -6.46 -17.04
N ASN A 269 17.66 -5.38 -17.63
CA ASN A 269 18.30 -4.73 -18.77
C ASN A 269 17.94 -3.24 -18.86
N SER A 270 18.32 -2.57 -19.95
CA SER A 270 18.09 -1.13 -20.14
C SER A 270 16.62 -0.70 -20.26
N ARG A 271 15.68 -1.65 -20.27
CA ARG A 271 14.23 -1.41 -20.30
C ARG A 271 13.58 -1.71 -18.96
N THR A 272 14.38 -2.06 -17.95
CA THR A 272 13.90 -2.43 -16.62
C THR A 272 13.88 -1.21 -15.71
N VAL A 273 12.73 -0.96 -15.09
CA VAL A 273 12.53 0.00 -14.01
C VAL A 273 12.24 -0.79 -12.73
N ALA A 274 13.21 -0.82 -11.82
CA ALA A 274 13.09 -1.46 -10.52
C ALA A 274 12.64 -0.41 -9.49
N ALA A 275 11.43 -0.56 -8.96
CA ALA A 275 10.91 0.32 -7.93
C ALA A 275 11.57 0.03 -6.57
N HIS A 276 11.77 1.10 -5.79
CA HIS A 276 12.35 1.12 -4.45
C HIS A 276 13.87 0.86 -4.40
N CYS A 277 14.31 -0.39 -4.55
CA CYS A 277 15.71 -0.81 -4.41
C CYS A 277 16.35 -0.33 -3.09
N VAL A 278 15.65 -0.51 -1.96
CA VAL A 278 16.07 0.03 -0.66
C VAL A 278 17.31 -0.70 -0.14
N HIS A 279 17.27 -2.03 -0.17
CA HIS A 279 18.30 -2.90 0.42
C HIS A 279 19.14 -3.53 -0.69
N MET A 280 20.22 -2.86 -1.08
CA MET A 280 21.07 -3.26 -2.19
C MET A 280 22.52 -3.42 -1.74
N THR A 281 23.17 -4.51 -2.12
CA THR A 281 24.61 -4.69 -1.91
C THR A 281 25.43 -3.94 -2.97
N ASP A 282 26.74 -3.84 -2.78
CA ASP A 282 27.64 -3.20 -3.75
C ASP A 282 27.68 -4.00 -5.07
N GLU A 283 27.64 -5.32 -4.98
CA GLU A 283 27.60 -6.22 -6.13
C GLU A 283 26.31 -6.05 -6.93
N GLU A 284 25.18 -5.86 -6.24
CA GLU A 284 23.88 -5.65 -6.85
C GLU A 284 23.76 -4.26 -7.51
N ILE A 285 24.33 -3.23 -6.90
CA ILE A 285 24.45 -1.90 -7.51
C ILE A 285 25.32 -1.99 -8.78
N ALA A 286 26.45 -2.70 -8.72
CA ALA A 286 27.32 -2.91 -9.87
C ALA A 286 26.61 -3.71 -10.98
N LEU A 287 25.81 -4.72 -10.62
CA LEU A 287 25.00 -5.50 -11.56
C LEU A 287 23.95 -4.62 -12.25
N MET A 288 23.21 -3.81 -11.51
CA MET A 288 22.24 -2.84 -12.04
C MET A 288 22.89 -1.89 -13.06
N ALA A 289 24.06 -1.34 -12.72
CA ALA A 289 24.82 -0.46 -13.60
C ALA A 289 25.27 -1.17 -14.89
N LYS A 290 25.81 -2.39 -14.74
CA LYS A 290 26.25 -3.23 -15.87
C LYS A 290 25.09 -3.53 -16.83
N CYS A 291 23.93 -3.88 -16.29
CA CYS A 291 22.73 -4.20 -17.07
C CYS A 291 21.99 -2.96 -17.58
N ARG A 292 22.41 -1.76 -17.15
CA ARG A 292 21.80 -0.46 -17.47
C ARG A 292 20.34 -0.34 -17.02
N ALA A 293 19.94 -1.13 -16.03
CA ALA A 293 18.61 -1.04 -15.45
C ALA A 293 18.45 0.29 -14.68
N SER A 294 17.22 0.75 -14.56
CA SER A 294 16.88 1.99 -13.86
C SER A 294 16.24 1.69 -12.51
N VAL A 295 16.41 2.61 -11.56
CA VAL A 295 15.77 2.57 -10.24
C VAL A 295 14.74 3.69 -10.14
N ALA A 296 13.49 3.36 -9.83
CA ALA A 296 12.49 4.34 -9.42
C ALA A 296 12.51 4.47 -7.88
N HIS A 297 13.20 5.50 -7.39
CA HIS A 297 13.33 5.76 -5.96
C HIS A 297 12.08 6.46 -5.41
N CYS A 298 11.46 5.87 -4.38
CA CYS A 298 10.22 6.35 -3.77
C CYS A 298 10.44 6.73 -2.30
N PRO A 299 11.19 7.81 -2.00
CA PRO A 299 11.70 8.09 -0.66
C PRO A 299 10.60 8.19 0.40
N ARG A 300 9.48 8.86 0.08
CA ARG A 300 8.41 9.05 1.07
C ARG A 300 7.65 7.76 1.36
N SER A 301 7.38 6.94 0.35
CA SER A 301 6.83 5.61 0.56
C SER A 301 7.76 4.75 1.42
N ASN A 302 9.05 4.69 1.06
CA ASN A 302 10.01 3.88 1.80
C ASN A 302 10.16 4.31 3.26
N LEU A 303 10.09 5.60 3.55
CA LEU A 303 10.08 6.11 4.93
C LEU A 303 8.77 5.80 5.65
N LYS A 304 7.62 6.06 5.02
CA LYS A 304 6.29 5.90 5.63
C LYS A 304 5.99 4.45 6.02
N LEU A 305 6.41 3.49 5.19
CA LEU A 305 6.22 2.06 5.44
C LEU A 305 7.31 1.44 6.34
N GLY A 306 8.32 2.23 6.74
CA GLY A 306 9.47 1.71 7.47
C GLY A 306 10.34 0.75 6.65
N SER A 307 10.23 0.76 5.31
CA SER A 307 10.98 -0.10 4.40
C SER A 307 12.49 0.17 4.51
N GLY A 308 12.89 1.44 4.68
CA GLY A 308 14.28 1.85 4.91
C GLY A 308 14.69 3.03 4.04
N ILE A 309 16.01 3.21 3.86
CA ILE A 309 16.58 4.29 3.03
C ILE A 309 17.46 3.70 1.94
N ALA A 310 17.10 3.96 0.68
CA ALA A 310 17.85 3.51 -0.47
C ALA A 310 19.23 4.20 -0.59
N ARG A 311 20.24 3.46 -1.05
CA ARG A 311 21.62 3.92 -1.25
C ARG A 311 21.78 4.73 -2.54
N THR A 312 20.95 5.75 -2.74
CA THR A 312 20.84 6.48 -4.01
C THR A 312 22.13 7.18 -4.43
N ALA A 313 22.90 7.73 -3.48
CA ALA A 313 24.21 8.33 -3.76
C ALA A 313 25.20 7.29 -4.33
N ASP A 314 25.25 6.09 -3.77
CA ASP A 314 26.12 5.00 -4.23
C ASP A 314 25.69 4.48 -5.62
N MET A 315 24.39 4.37 -5.84
CA MET A 315 23.82 3.98 -7.14
C MET A 315 24.19 4.98 -8.24
N LEU A 316 23.98 6.28 -7.98
CA LEU A 316 24.33 7.35 -8.93
C LEU A 316 25.83 7.36 -9.22
N LYS A 317 26.67 7.26 -8.18
CA LYS A 317 28.13 7.20 -8.32
C LYS A 317 28.60 5.99 -9.13
N SER A 318 27.88 4.87 -9.04
CA SER A 318 28.16 3.65 -9.80
C SER A 318 27.62 3.67 -11.23
N GLY A 319 26.94 4.74 -11.65
CA GLY A 319 26.39 4.89 -13.00
C GLY A 319 25.00 4.29 -13.20
N VAL A 320 24.29 3.89 -12.14
CA VAL A 320 22.89 3.46 -12.22
C VAL A 320 22.02 4.66 -12.59
N ASN A 321 21.05 4.46 -13.48
CA ASN A 321 20.05 5.48 -13.78
C ASN A 321 18.98 5.50 -12.68
N VAL A 322 19.10 6.42 -11.72
CA VAL A 322 18.10 6.61 -10.66
C VAL A 322 17.13 7.72 -11.06
N CYS A 323 15.84 7.43 -11.06
CA CYS A 323 14.73 8.38 -11.22
C CYS A 323 13.85 8.38 -9.96
N LEU A 324 12.81 9.23 -9.95
CA LEU A 324 11.88 9.33 -8.81
C LEU A 324 10.51 8.74 -9.14
N GLY A 325 9.86 8.17 -8.13
CA GLY A 325 8.47 7.75 -8.15
C GLY A 325 7.77 8.13 -6.85
N THR A 326 6.45 8.26 -6.88
CA THR A 326 5.67 8.54 -5.67
C THR A 326 5.14 7.30 -5.00
N ASP A 327 5.11 6.15 -5.70
CA ASP A 327 4.29 5.00 -5.31
C ASP A 327 2.79 5.38 -5.29
N GLY A 328 1.93 4.60 -4.64
CA GLY A 328 0.52 4.87 -4.44
C GLY A 328 0.24 5.92 -3.36
N ALA A 329 -0.89 6.63 -3.48
CA ALA A 329 -1.32 7.60 -2.47
C ALA A 329 -1.74 6.97 -1.13
N SER A 330 -1.77 5.63 -1.04
CA SER A 330 -2.04 4.86 0.18
C SER A 330 -0.78 4.66 1.05
N SER A 331 0.41 4.79 0.46
CA SER A 331 1.72 4.62 1.12
C SER A 331 2.59 5.88 1.07
N ASN A 332 2.10 7.00 0.55
CA ASN A 332 2.88 8.25 0.40
C ASN A 332 2.52 9.41 1.37
N ASN A 333 1.38 10.11 1.33
CA ASN A 333 0.09 9.88 0.68
C ASN A 333 -0.28 11.00 -0.34
N THR A 334 0.69 11.54 -1.08
CA THR A 334 0.46 12.49 -2.20
C THR A 334 1.19 12.05 -3.46
N LEU A 335 0.75 12.54 -4.63
CA LEU A 335 1.44 12.33 -5.92
C LEU A 335 2.25 13.58 -6.30
N ASP A 336 2.98 14.14 -5.34
CA ASP A 336 3.74 15.38 -5.48
C ASP A 336 5.24 15.11 -5.68
N MET A 337 5.66 15.13 -6.94
CA MET A 337 7.05 14.93 -7.35
C MET A 337 8.01 16.01 -6.85
N LEU A 338 7.55 17.25 -6.63
CA LEU A 338 8.42 18.31 -6.09
C LEU A 338 8.79 18.01 -4.65
N THR A 339 7.86 17.47 -3.88
CA THR A 339 8.13 17.00 -2.51
C THR A 339 9.01 15.74 -2.53
N GLU A 340 8.84 14.82 -3.48
CA GLU A 340 9.78 13.68 -3.63
C GLU A 340 11.22 14.14 -3.91
N MET A 341 11.43 15.17 -4.74
CA MET A 341 12.75 15.77 -4.98
C MET A 341 13.40 16.27 -3.69
N GLN A 342 12.63 16.97 -2.86
CA GLN A 342 13.11 17.49 -1.58
C GLN A 342 13.56 16.35 -0.65
N TYR A 343 12.71 15.32 -0.51
CA TYR A 343 13.01 14.17 0.35
C TYR A 343 14.22 13.39 -0.17
N ALA A 344 14.27 13.05 -1.46
CA ALA A 344 15.40 12.35 -2.06
C ALA A 344 16.74 13.06 -1.77
N SER A 345 16.77 14.38 -1.98
CA SER A 345 17.98 15.19 -1.79
C SER A 345 18.40 15.28 -0.32
N MET A 346 17.47 15.58 0.58
CA MET A 346 17.78 15.80 2.00
C MET A 346 18.11 14.50 2.74
N ILE A 347 17.41 13.41 2.43
CA ILE A 347 17.69 12.08 3.01
C ILE A 347 19.10 11.62 2.63
N ALA A 348 19.47 11.71 1.36
CA ALA A 348 20.78 11.25 0.91
C ALA A 348 21.92 12.03 1.58
N LYS A 349 21.79 13.35 1.72
CA LYS A 349 22.75 14.19 2.46
C LYS A 349 22.84 13.79 3.94
N GLY A 350 21.69 13.58 4.59
CA GLY A 350 21.63 13.19 6.00
C GLY A 350 22.25 11.82 6.28
N VAL A 351 22.01 10.84 5.41
CA VAL A 351 22.52 9.46 5.57
C VAL A 351 24.01 9.37 5.25
N THR A 352 24.48 10.08 4.23
CA THR A 352 25.89 10.05 3.83
C THR A 352 26.78 10.96 4.69
N GLY A 353 26.19 11.95 5.36
CA GLY A 353 26.94 13.03 6.02
C GLY A 353 27.63 13.98 5.04
N ASP A 354 27.34 13.87 3.75
CA ASP A 354 27.93 14.67 2.69
C ASP A 354 26.87 15.65 2.13
N PRO A 355 27.00 16.97 2.34
CA PRO A 355 26.04 17.94 1.84
C PRO A 355 26.11 18.13 0.31
N THR A 356 27.08 17.53 -0.38
CA THR A 356 27.30 17.72 -1.83
C THR A 356 26.58 16.70 -2.69
N VAL A 357 26.11 15.56 -2.13
CA VAL A 357 25.41 14.52 -2.90
C VAL A 357 23.97 14.91 -3.23
N LEU A 358 23.49 14.46 -4.39
CA LEU A 358 22.13 14.73 -4.89
C LEU A 358 21.81 16.23 -4.82
N SER A 359 22.66 17.04 -5.45
CA SER A 359 22.47 18.47 -5.65
C SER A 359 21.11 18.79 -6.27
N ALA A 360 20.67 20.05 -6.19
CA ALA A 360 19.37 20.46 -6.73
C ALA A 360 19.22 20.14 -8.25
N ARG A 361 20.31 20.26 -9.01
CA ARG A 361 20.39 19.80 -10.41
C ARG A 361 20.18 18.30 -10.53
N GLU A 362 20.90 17.49 -9.77
CA GLU A 362 20.81 16.03 -9.88
C GLU A 362 19.39 15.54 -9.56
N VAL A 363 18.73 16.06 -8.52
CA VAL A 363 17.34 15.67 -8.23
C VAL A 363 16.34 16.18 -9.26
N LEU A 364 16.56 17.34 -9.89
CA LEU A 364 15.75 17.76 -11.04
C LEU A 364 15.92 16.78 -12.20
N GLU A 365 17.14 16.36 -12.52
CA GLU A 365 17.38 15.33 -13.54
C GLU A 365 16.72 13.99 -13.17
N MET A 366 16.76 13.58 -11.90
CA MET A 366 16.07 12.37 -11.40
C MET A 366 14.55 12.46 -11.60
N ALA A 367 13.96 13.65 -11.41
CA ALA A 367 12.53 13.90 -11.58
C ALA A 367 12.10 14.16 -13.04
N THR A 368 13.04 14.28 -13.98
CA THR A 368 12.77 14.64 -15.38
C THR A 368 13.50 13.69 -16.34
N LEU A 369 14.70 14.06 -16.80
CA LEU A 369 15.45 13.37 -17.86
C LEU A 369 15.74 11.91 -17.55
N ARG A 370 16.08 11.57 -16.29
CA ARG A 370 16.37 10.20 -15.88
C ARG A 370 15.10 9.35 -15.83
N GLY A 371 13.96 9.94 -15.46
CA GLY A 371 12.65 9.31 -15.58
C GLY A 371 12.29 9.04 -17.04
N ALA A 372 12.46 10.03 -17.91
CA ALA A 372 12.26 9.85 -19.35
C ALA A 372 13.16 8.74 -19.91
N ARG A 373 14.44 8.68 -19.51
CA ARG A 373 15.38 7.62 -19.89
C ARG A 373 14.95 6.24 -19.39
N ALA A 374 14.48 6.14 -18.15
CA ALA A 374 13.99 4.89 -17.58
C ALA A 374 12.82 4.30 -18.40
N LEU A 375 12.04 5.18 -19.02
CA LEU A 375 10.87 4.85 -19.84
C LEU A 375 11.16 4.80 -21.36
N GLY A 376 12.41 5.01 -21.78
CA GLY A 376 12.82 5.02 -23.19
C GLY A 376 12.37 6.25 -23.99
N LEU A 377 12.15 7.37 -23.31
CA LEU A 377 11.60 8.62 -23.86
C LEU A 377 12.55 9.81 -23.75
N GLU A 378 13.81 9.59 -23.42
CA GLU A 378 14.80 10.66 -23.27
C GLU A 378 15.09 11.42 -24.57
N ALA A 379 14.78 10.84 -25.74
CA ALA A 379 14.88 11.54 -27.01
C ALA A 379 13.68 12.47 -27.27
N GLU A 380 12.55 12.21 -26.61
CA GLU A 380 11.28 12.91 -26.84
C GLU A 380 10.99 13.97 -25.78
N THR A 381 11.28 13.69 -24.51
CA THR A 381 10.93 14.54 -23.36
C THR A 381 12.02 14.51 -22.27
N GLY A 382 11.72 15.08 -21.09
CA GLY A 382 12.57 15.07 -19.90
C GLY A 382 13.64 16.15 -19.85
N SER A 383 13.80 16.97 -20.89
CA SER A 383 14.64 18.19 -20.87
C SER A 383 14.09 19.24 -21.82
N ILE A 384 14.42 20.51 -21.57
CA ILE A 384 14.06 21.64 -22.45
C ILE A 384 15.15 21.78 -23.51
N LYS A 385 14.97 21.07 -24.63
CA LYS A 385 15.90 21.07 -25.75
C LYS A 385 15.17 21.19 -27.08
N VAL A 386 15.74 21.93 -28.02
CA VAL A 386 15.21 22.05 -29.38
C VAL A 386 15.00 20.67 -30.00
N GLY A 387 13.82 20.45 -30.58
CA GLY A 387 13.39 19.20 -31.19
C GLY A 387 12.61 18.25 -30.27
N LYS A 388 12.71 18.42 -28.95
CA LYS A 388 11.89 17.67 -27.97
C LYS A 388 10.48 18.23 -27.86
N ALA A 389 9.57 17.43 -27.31
CA ALA A 389 8.22 17.85 -26.95
C ALA A 389 8.29 19.00 -25.92
N ALA A 390 7.40 19.97 -26.07
CA ALA A 390 7.21 21.04 -25.11
C ALA A 390 6.37 20.55 -23.92
N ASP A 391 6.92 19.59 -23.17
CA ASP A 391 6.45 19.18 -21.86
C ASP A 391 7.13 20.10 -20.84
N LEU A 392 6.42 21.13 -20.40
CA LEU A 392 6.98 22.24 -19.62
C LEU A 392 6.15 22.49 -18.37
N VAL A 393 6.80 22.91 -17.29
CA VAL A 393 6.14 23.31 -16.04
C VAL A 393 6.68 24.67 -15.64
N ALA A 394 5.80 25.62 -15.36
CA ALA A 394 6.16 26.88 -14.75
C ALA A 394 5.85 26.84 -13.25
N VAL A 395 6.88 27.07 -12.45
CA VAL A 395 6.80 27.17 -11.00
C VAL A 395 6.92 28.63 -10.60
N ASP A 396 5.90 29.14 -9.93
CA ASP A 396 5.87 30.48 -9.35
C ASP A 396 6.80 30.54 -8.14
N LEU A 397 7.84 31.38 -8.23
CA LEU A 397 8.78 31.68 -7.14
C LEU A 397 8.58 33.12 -6.63
N GLY A 398 7.63 33.89 -7.16
CA GLY A 398 7.39 35.29 -6.79
C GLY A 398 6.74 35.48 -5.42
N ARG A 399 6.39 34.39 -4.74
CA ARG A 399 5.75 34.42 -3.42
C ARG A 399 6.73 34.89 -2.35
N LEU A 400 6.19 35.56 -1.33
CA LEU A 400 7.00 36.12 -0.25
C LEU A 400 7.80 35.02 0.48
N GLU A 401 7.19 33.86 0.66
CA GLU A 401 7.80 32.70 1.31
C GLU A 401 8.92 32.06 0.47
N ALA A 402 9.05 32.41 -0.81
CA ALA A 402 10.14 31.99 -1.68
C ALA A 402 11.28 33.03 -1.81
N SER A 403 11.12 34.20 -1.17
CA SER A 403 12.09 35.31 -1.23
C SER A 403 13.04 35.33 -0.03
N PRO A 404 14.31 35.76 -0.20
CA PRO A 404 14.98 36.13 -1.46
C PRO A 404 15.44 34.91 -2.28
N ILE A 405 15.46 35.05 -3.61
CA ILE A 405 15.91 33.98 -4.53
C ILE A 405 17.37 34.25 -4.92
N TYR A 406 18.29 33.43 -4.40
CA TYR A 406 19.71 33.43 -4.79
C TYR A 406 20.02 32.39 -5.86
N ASP A 407 19.42 31.21 -5.72
CA ASP A 407 19.51 30.09 -6.64
C ASP A 407 18.08 29.55 -6.87
N PRO A 408 17.48 29.78 -8.06
CA PRO A 408 16.13 29.31 -8.37
C PRO A 408 15.97 27.79 -8.27
N LEU A 409 17.03 27.04 -8.57
CA LEU A 409 16.98 25.57 -8.56
C LEU A 409 17.07 25.03 -7.13
N GLY A 410 17.96 25.60 -6.31
CA GLY A 410 17.98 25.39 -4.87
C GLY A 410 16.64 25.78 -4.22
N GLN A 411 16.04 26.90 -4.65
CA GLN A 411 14.72 27.33 -4.19
C GLN A 411 13.65 26.29 -4.54
N LEU A 412 13.64 25.79 -5.79
CA LEU A 412 12.72 24.75 -6.24
C LEU A 412 12.81 23.49 -5.37
N VAL A 413 14.00 23.01 -5.04
CA VAL A 413 14.16 21.73 -4.33
C VAL A 413 13.97 21.89 -2.82
N TYR A 414 14.57 22.89 -2.21
CA TYR A 414 14.71 22.96 -0.76
C TYR A 414 13.62 23.76 -0.04
N THR A 415 12.70 24.40 -0.76
CA THR A 415 11.67 25.26 -0.14
C THR A 415 10.24 24.83 -0.46
N ASN A 416 9.35 24.89 0.53
CA ASN A 416 7.97 24.41 0.42
C ASN A 416 6.98 25.47 -0.13
N SER A 417 7.48 26.64 -0.53
CA SER A 417 6.70 27.83 -0.92
C SER A 417 6.53 28.01 -2.43
N ARG A 418 6.71 26.92 -3.19
CA ARG A 418 6.63 26.85 -4.65
C ARG A 418 5.22 26.40 -5.09
N GLN A 419 4.68 27.01 -6.13
CA GLN A 419 3.42 26.56 -6.72
C GLN A 419 3.54 26.41 -8.23
N VAL A 420 3.10 25.26 -8.76
CA VAL A 420 2.93 25.09 -10.20
C VAL A 420 1.78 25.98 -10.67
N SER A 421 2.10 26.95 -11.53
CA SER A 421 1.13 27.86 -12.13
C SER A 421 0.68 27.37 -13.50
N HIS A 422 1.61 26.82 -14.29
CA HIS A 422 1.32 26.38 -15.65
C HIS A 422 1.97 25.03 -15.97
N VAL A 423 1.29 24.24 -16.80
CA VAL A 423 1.80 22.98 -17.33
C VAL A 423 1.43 22.88 -18.80
N TRP A 424 2.41 22.55 -19.63
CA TRP A 424 2.23 22.22 -21.04
C TRP A 424 2.62 20.77 -21.28
N ILE A 425 1.85 20.07 -22.11
CA ILE A 425 2.15 18.72 -22.60
C ILE A 425 2.01 18.73 -24.10
N ASP A 426 3.07 18.36 -24.82
CA ASP A 426 3.18 18.54 -26.28
C ASP A 426 2.80 19.97 -26.72
N GLY A 427 3.23 20.98 -25.94
CA GLY A 427 2.96 22.39 -26.21
C GLY A 427 1.52 22.86 -25.97
N LYS A 428 0.62 21.97 -25.56
CA LYS A 428 -0.76 22.32 -25.19
C LYS A 428 -0.80 22.70 -23.72
N CYS A 429 -1.36 23.87 -23.41
CA CYS A 429 -1.55 24.31 -22.02
C CYS A 429 -2.64 23.44 -21.37
N ILE A 430 -2.26 22.65 -20.37
CA ILE A 430 -3.14 21.75 -19.61
C ILE A 430 -3.50 22.34 -18.25
N VAL A 431 -2.58 23.11 -17.66
CA VAL A 431 -2.81 23.87 -16.43
C VAL A 431 -2.46 25.33 -16.70
N GLN A 432 -3.34 26.24 -16.31
CA GLN A 432 -3.14 27.68 -16.41
C GLN A 432 -3.55 28.37 -15.13
N ASP A 433 -2.67 29.22 -14.58
CA ASP A 433 -2.85 29.91 -13.31
C ASP A 433 -3.30 28.98 -12.16
N GLY A 434 -2.75 27.76 -12.15
CA GLY A 434 -3.07 26.71 -11.19
C GLY A 434 -4.42 26.01 -11.42
N THR A 435 -5.16 26.35 -12.47
CA THR A 435 -6.42 25.68 -12.84
C THR A 435 -6.13 24.61 -13.88
N VAL A 436 -6.51 23.36 -13.59
CA VAL A 436 -6.46 22.29 -14.58
C VAL A 436 -7.57 22.53 -15.60
N LEU A 437 -7.19 22.69 -16.87
CA LEU A 437 -8.10 23.00 -17.98
C LEU A 437 -8.77 21.75 -18.54
N THR A 438 -8.16 20.59 -18.32
CA THR A 438 -8.74 19.27 -18.56
C THR A 438 -9.41 18.74 -17.28
N LEU A 439 -10.24 17.70 -17.39
CA LEU A 439 -10.94 17.08 -16.25
C LEU A 439 -11.85 18.03 -15.42
N LEU A 440 -12.29 19.16 -15.98
CA LEU A 440 -13.17 20.15 -15.30
C LEU A 440 -14.49 19.57 -14.76
N SER A 441 -14.91 18.42 -15.27
CA SER A 441 -16.17 17.75 -14.94
C SER A 441 -15.98 16.49 -14.08
N MET A 442 -14.90 16.38 -13.30
CA MET A 442 -14.74 15.27 -12.35
C MET A 442 -15.97 15.17 -11.44
N ASP A 443 -16.55 13.97 -11.36
CA ASP A 443 -17.72 13.71 -10.52
C ASP A 443 -17.29 13.52 -9.06
N THR A 444 -17.20 14.64 -8.34
CA THR A 444 -16.87 14.65 -6.92
C THR A 444 -17.94 13.93 -6.09
N SER A 445 -19.20 13.92 -6.52
CA SER A 445 -20.27 13.24 -5.79
C SER A 445 -20.16 11.71 -5.91
N ALA A 446 -19.85 11.19 -7.09
CA ALA A 446 -19.55 9.76 -7.27
C ALA A 446 -18.31 9.35 -6.45
N THR A 447 -17.27 10.18 -6.46
CA THR A 447 -16.07 9.99 -5.64
C THR A 447 -16.41 9.91 -4.15
N GLU A 448 -17.19 10.86 -3.62
CA GLU A 448 -17.62 10.88 -2.22
C GLU A 448 -18.45 9.65 -1.84
N LYS A 449 -19.36 9.21 -2.70
CA LYS A 449 -20.15 7.98 -2.49
C LYS A 449 -19.26 6.75 -2.41
N LEU A 450 -18.30 6.61 -3.32
CA LEU A 450 -17.36 5.49 -3.31
C LEU A 450 -16.46 5.53 -2.07
N VAL A 451 -15.96 6.70 -1.68
CA VAL A 451 -15.20 6.90 -0.43
C VAL A 451 -16.04 6.52 0.81
N SER A 452 -17.34 6.80 0.81
CA SER A 452 -18.26 6.34 1.87
C SER A 452 -18.30 4.81 1.93
N LYS A 453 -18.48 4.13 0.79
CA LYS A 453 -18.47 2.65 0.73
C LYS A 453 -17.14 2.06 1.23
N LEU A 454 -16.01 2.67 0.87
CA LEU A 454 -14.68 2.27 1.32
C LEU A 454 -14.51 2.43 2.83
N ARG A 455 -15.00 3.55 3.39
CA ARG A 455 -14.99 3.82 4.82
C ARG A 455 -15.86 2.83 5.59
N ASP A 456 -17.05 2.53 5.08
CA ASP A 456 -17.95 1.53 5.67
C ASP A 456 -17.29 0.15 5.66
N PHE A 457 -16.68 -0.26 4.54
CA PHE A 457 -15.94 -1.53 4.48
C PHE A 457 -14.79 -1.59 5.48
N ARG A 458 -14.02 -0.50 5.61
CA ARG A 458 -12.92 -0.40 6.59
C ARG A 458 -13.44 -0.58 8.01
N ASN A 459 -14.49 0.15 8.35
CA ASN A 459 -15.06 0.20 9.70
C ASN A 459 -15.81 -1.09 10.05
N CYS A 460 -16.43 -1.78 9.08
CA CYS A 460 -17.02 -3.10 9.30
C CYS A 460 -15.96 -4.19 9.51
N ARG A 461 -14.74 -4.00 9.00
CA ARG A 461 -13.60 -4.91 9.28
C ARG A 461 -12.90 -4.63 10.61
N GLN A 462 -12.96 -3.41 11.15
CA GLN A 462 -12.26 -3.08 12.40
C GLN A 462 -12.73 -3.91 13.63
N PRO A 463 -14.02 -4.31 13.75
CA PRO A 463 -14.47 -5.29 14.74
C PRO A 463 -14.35 -6.76 14.29
N CYS A 464 -14.16 -7.04 12.99
CA CYS A 464 -14.18 -8.39 12.41
C CYS A 464 -12.80 -8.94 12.01
N LEU A 465 -11.73 -8.15 12.21
CA LEU A 465 -10.34 -8.53 11.98
C LEU A 465 -9.83 -9.60 12.97
N GLU A 466 -10.61 -9.95 14.00
CA GLU A 466 -10.27 -11.06 14.91
C GLU A 466 -10.69 -12.45 14.39
N VAL A 467 -11.47 -12.56 13.30
CA VAL A 467 -12.08 -13.85 12.89
C VAL A 467 -11.92 -14.23 11.41
N LEU A 468 -11.59 -13.32 10.49
CA LEU A 468 -11.65 -13.63 9.05
C LEU A 468 -10.41 -13.18 8.28
N CYS A 469 -9.35 -13.97 8.35
CA CYS A 469 -8.24 -13.91 7.40
C CYS A 469 -7.80 -15.34 7.06
N LEU A 470 -8.40 -15.93 6.02
CA LEU A 470 -7.80 -16.88 5.06
C LEU A 470 -8.84 -17.54 4.13
N ASP A 471 -10.11 -17.64 4.53
CA ASP A 471 -11.16 -18.30 3.72
C ASP A 471 -11.62 -17.52 2.47
N TRP A 472 -11.30 -16.22 2.38
CA TRP A 472 -11.84 -15.39 1.29
C TRP A 472 -11.09 -15.55 -0.05
N PHE A 473 -9.84 -16.03 -0.03
CA PHE A 473 -8.99 -15.98 -1.24
C PHE A 473 -9.17 -17.20 -2.18
N VAL A 474 -9.61 -18.36 -1.67
CA VAL A 474 -9.80 -19.57 -2.50
C VAL A 474 -11.29 -19.82 -2.80
N GLY A 475 -12.21 -19.35 -1.95
CA GLY A 475 -13.64 -19.61 -2.08
C GLY A 475 -14.38 -18.76 -3.12
N SER A 476 -13.84 -17.59 -3.49
CA SER A 476 -14.52 -16.65 -4.39
C SER A 476 -14.40 -17.02 -5.87
N SER A 477 -13.28 -17.61 -6.30
CA SER A 477 -13.06 -18.02 -7.70
C SER A 477 -14.08 -19.05 -8.19
N ARG A 478 -14.64 -19.88 -7.30
CA ARG A 478 -15.63 -20.90 -7.69
C ARG A 478 -17.05 -20.37 -7.82
N ARG A 479 -17.43 -19.33 -7.07
CA ARG A 479 -18.80 -18.76 -7.08
C ARG A 479 -19.06 -17.83 -8.27
N VAL A 480 -17.98 -17.36 -8.92
CA VAL A 480 -18.02 -16.54 -10.14
C VAL A 480 -18.70 -17.27 -11.32
N PHE A 481 -18.60 -18.60 -11.40
CA PHE A 481 -18.95 -19.32 -12.63
C PHE A 481 -20.39 -19.84 -12.72
N GLU A 482 -21.11 -20.03 -11.61
CA GLU A 482 -22.51 -20.49 -11.66
C GLU A 482 -23.51 -19.36 -11.97
N ARG A 483 -23.17 -18.09 -11.65
CA ARG A 483 -24.09 -16.95 -11.79
C ARG A 483 -24.01 -16.20 -13.12
N ALA A 484 -23.00 -16.47 -13.95
CA ALA A 484 -22.82 -15.86 -15.27
C ALA A 484 -23.56 -16.59 -16.42
N GLY A 485 -24.31 -17.66 -16.14
CA GLY A 485 -25.13 -18.34 -17.15
C GLY A 485 -24.35 -19.09 -18.25
N MET A 486 -23.08 -19.42 -18.02
CA MET A 486 -22.22 -20.13 -18.97
C MET A 486 -22.04 -21.59 -18.54
N ALA A 487 -22.99 -22.45 -18.91
CA ALA A 487 -22.85 -23.89 -18.71
C ALA A 487 -21.77 -24.47 -19.65
N PRO A 488 -20.84 -25.31 -19.16
CA PRO A 488 -19.98 -26.11 -20.04
C PRO A 488 -20.82 -27.11 -20.83
N LYS A 489 -20.57 -27.23 -22.14
CA LYS A 489 -21.12 -28.31 -22.96
C LYS A 489 -20.59 -29.66 -22.47
N LYS A 490 -21.45 -30.67 -22.58
CA LYS A 490 -21.24 -32.08 -22.14
C LYS A 490 -19.81 -32.59 -22.39
N PRO A 491 -19.23 -33.39 -21.47
CA PRO A 491 -17.94 -34.01 -21.70
C PRO A 491 -18.00 -34.98 -22.88
N VAL A 492 -16.92 -35.00 -23.66
CA VAL A 492 -16.63 -36.02 -24.66
C VAL A 492 -16.22 -37.30 -23.94
N GLU A 493 -16.73 -38.45 -24.41
CA GLU A 493 -16.43 -39.78 -23.87
C GLU A 493 -14.93 -40.11 -23.99
N GLU A 494 -14.27 -40.39 -22.86
CA GLU A 494 -12.93 -40.97 -22.81
C GLU A 494 -12.99 -42.52 -22.79
N PRO A 495 -11.98 -43.22 -23.36
CA PRO A 495 -11.97 -44.67 -23.53
C PRO A 495 -11.71 -45.43 -22.20
N PRO A 496 -12.05 -46.73 -22.12
CA PRO A 496 -12.11 -47.45 -20.85
C PRO A 496 -10.73 -47.70 -20.23
N GLU A 497 -10.65 -47.44 -18.93
CA GLU A 497 -9.49 -47.65 -18.05
C GLU A 497 -9.15 -49.14 -17.90
N GLU A 498 -7.84 -49.45 -17.97
CA GLU A 498 -7.28 -50.73 -17.51
C GLU A 498 -7.26 -50.78 -15.98
N GLU A 499 -7.70 -51.92 -15.43
CA GLU A 499 -7.79 -52.21 -14.00
C GLU A 499 -6.44 -52.02 -13.27
N ALA A 500 -6.36 -51.00 -12.42
CA ALA A 500 -5.36 -50.88 -11.38
C ALA A 500 -5.94 -51.36 -10.04
N ALA A 501 -5.16 -52.20 -9.35
CA ALA A 501 -5.53 -52.97 -8.17
C ALA A 501 -6.16 -52.16 -7.02
N GLU A 502 -7.10 -52.79 -6.31
CA GLU A 502 -7.81 -52.25 -5.15
C GLU A 502 -6.85 -51.81 -4.02
N PRO A 503 -7.04 -50.61 -3.42
CA PRO A 503 -6.31 -50.21 -2.22
C PRO A 503 -6.93 -50.85 -0.96
N GLU A 504 -6.06 -51.27 -0.04
CA GLU A 504 -6.42 -51.84 1.27
C GLU A 504 -7.26 -50.90 2.17
N PRO A 505 -8.06 -51.44 3.13
CA PRO A 505 -9.03 -50.66 3.88
C PRO A 505 -8.37 -49.78 4.96
N VAL A 506 -8.74 -48.49 5.00
CA VAL A 506 -8.24 -47.51 5.98
C VAL A 506 -8.99 -47.61 7.31
N GLU A 507 -8.26 -47.73 8.42
CA GLU A 507 -8.71 -47.67 9.82
C GLU A 507 -9.56 -46.40 10.09
N GLY A 508 -10.83 -46.53 10.51
CA GLY A 508 -11.77 -45.40 10.42
C GLY A 508 -12.89 -45.28 11.46
N ASP A 509 -12.79 -45.89 12.66
CA ASP A 509 -13.87 -45.82 13.67
C ASP A 509 -13.42 -45.58 15.13
N GLU A 510 -12.22 -45.01 15.33
CA GLU A 510 -11.71 -44.65 16.66
C GLU A 510 -12.54 -43.50 17.27
N THR A 511 -13.15 -43.73 18.44
CA THR A 511 -13.86 -42.69 19.23
C THR A 511 -13.02 -42.16 20.39
N GLU A 512 -11.92 -42.83 20.72
CA GLU A 512 -10.98 -42.46 21.77
C GLU A 512 -9.59 -43.01 21.43
N LEU A 513 -8.56 -42.18 21.60
CA LEU A 513 -7.17 -42.58 21.38
C LEU A 513 -6.60 -43.27 22.63
N ILE A 514 -5.52 -44.05 22.47
CA ILE A 514 -4.81 -44.69 23.61
C ILE A 514 -4.32 -43.69 24.68
N THR A 515 -4.19 -42.42 24.31
CA THR A 515 -3.84 -41.29 25.18
C THR A 515 -5.00 -40.85 26.09
N GLY A 516 -6.20 -41.42 25.92
CA GLY A 516 -7.44 -41.01 26.58
C GLY A 516 -8.09 -39.76 25.95
N LEU A 517 -7.57 -39.29 24.81
CA LEU A 517 -8.20 -38.18 24.06
C LEU A 517 -9.42 -38.71 23.32
N LYS A 518 -10.62 -38.30 23.76
CA LYS A 518 -11.87 -38.59 23.07
C LYS A 518 -11.98 -37.75 21.81
N LEU A 519 -12.47 -38.36 20.73
CA LEU A 519 -12.66 -37.70 19.43
C LEU A 519 -14.15 -37.38 19.25
N PRO A 520 -14.59 -36.11 19.43
CA PRO A 520 -15.99 -35.73 19.24
C PRO A 520 -16.43 -35.90 17.78
N LEU A 521 -15.47 -35.85 16.85
CA LEU A 521 -15.67 -36.10 15.43
C LEU A 521 -14.72 -37.22 15.01
N LYS A 522 -15.24 -38.22 14.30
CA LYS A 522 -14.41 -39.27 13.72
C LYS A 522 -13.68 -38.74 12.48
N PRO A 523 -12.58 -39.37 12.03
CA PRO A 523 -11.93 -39.00 10.76
C PRO A 523 -12.91 -38.95 9.58
N ASN A 524 -13.84 -39.91 9.50
CA ASN A 524 -14.89 -39.92 8.48
C ASN A 524 -15.85 -38.72 8.58
N ASP A 525 -16.17 -38.26 9.79
CA ASP A 525 -17.02 -37.07 9.98
C ASP A 525 -16.30 -35.80 9.52
N VAL A 526 -15.00 -35.69 9.83
CA VAL A 526 -14.14 -34.62 9.31
C VAL A 526 -14.09 -34.66 7.79
N GLY A 527 -13.95 -35.85 7.19
CA GLY A 527 -14.02 -36.04 5.73
C GLY A 527 -15.35 -35.56 5.14
N ARG A 528 -16.48 -35.89 5.77
CA ARG A 528 -17.82 -35.44 5.36
C ARG A 528 -17.96 -33.92 5.43
N ILE A 529 -17.47 -33.29 6.50
CA ILE A 529 -17.49 -31.83 6.66
C ILE A 529 -16.61 -31.17 5.60
N TRP A 530 -15.40 -31.70 5.36
CA TRP A 530 -14.47 -31.17 4.36
C TRP A 530 -14.95 -31.34 2.92
N ALA A 531 -15.82 -32.31 2.64
CA ALA A 531 -16.42 -32.50 1.32
C ALA A 531 -17.50 -31.46 0.98
N LEU A 532 -18.12 -30.84 1.99
CA LEU A 532 -19.11 -29.77 1.80
C LEU A 532 -18.42 -28.46 1.40
N GLN A 533 -19.06 -27.71 0.49
CA GLN A 533 -18.51 -26.45 -0.06
C GLN A 533 -19.22 -25.19 0.45
N ASP A 534 -20.33 -25.35 1.15
CA ASP A 534 -21.12 -24.26 1.69
C ASP A 534 -21.06 -24.26 3.22
N TYR A 535 -20.85 -23.07 3.79
CA TYR A 535 -20.74 -22.86 5.23
C TYR A 535 -22.04 -23.24 5.95
N VAL A 536 -23.21 -22.99 5.37
CA VAL A 536 -24.49 -23.32 6.02
C VAL A 536 -24.65 -24.83 6.14
N ALA A 537 -24.28 -25.58 5.10
CA ALA A 537 -24.26 -27.03 5.12
C ALA A 537 -23.25 -27.59 6.14
N GLN A 538 -22.05 -27.01 6.21
CA GLN A 538 -21.01 -27.38 7.17
C GLN A 538 -21.43 -27.10 8.62
N SER A 539 -21.97 -25.91 8.88
CA SER A 539 -22.45 -25.51 10.21
C SER A 539 -23.61 -26.39 10.67
N LYS A 540 -24.53 -26.76 9.75
CA LYS A 540 -25.64 -27.66 10.05
C LYS A 540 -25.17 -29.06 10.46
N ILE A 541 -24.31 -29.70 9.64
CA ILE A 541 -23.82 -31.05 9.96
C ILE A 541 -22.97 -31.04 11.24
N LEU A 542 -22.19 -29.99 11.47
CA LEU A 542 -21.36 -29.85 12.66
C LEU A 542 -22.22 -29.66 13.93
N THR A 543 -23.26 -28.84 13.84
CA THR A 543 -24.26 -28.65 14.90
C THR A 543 -24.96 -29.95 15.28
N GLU A 544 -25.33 -30.77 14.28
CA GLU A 544 -25.93 -32.09 14.47
C GLU A 544 -24.95 -33.07 15.12
N LEU A 545 -23.72 -33.17 14.60
CA LEU A 545 -22.70 -34.12 15.08
C LEU A 545 -22.21 -33.82 16.50
N LEU A 546 -22.08 -32.55 16.85
CA LEU A 546 -21.63 -32.11 18.18
C LEU A 546 -22.78 -31.88 19.17
N GLY A 547 -24.04 -32.02 18.74
CA GLY A 547 -25.21 -31.78 19.59
C GLY A 547 -25.30 -30.35 20.13
N LEU A 548 -24.87 -29.35 19.36
CA LEU A 548 -24.76 -27.97 19.85
C LEU A 548 -26.12 -27.34 20.18
N GLU A 549 -27.22 -27.83 19.60
CA GLU A 549 -28.57 -27.34 19.90
C GLU A 549 -29.01 -27.59 21.34
N SER A 550 -28.63 -28.75 21.91
CA SER A 550 -28.93 -29.09 23.31
C SER A 550 -27.92 -28.47 24.26
N ALA A 551 -26.65 -28.33 23.84
CA ALA A 551 -25.57 -27.78 24.66
C ALA A 551 -25.64 -26.24 24.80
N HIS A 552 -26.15 -25.53 23.79
CA HIS A 552 -26.23 -24.07 23.74
C HIS A 552 -27.60 -23.60 23.23
N PRO A 553 -28.60 -23.40 24.13
CA PRO A 553 -29.95 -22.97 23.74
C PRO A 553 -30.00 -21.56 23.13
N ASN A 554 -29.02 -20.70 23.46
CA ASN A 554 -28.89 -19.36 22.90
C ASN A 554 -28.29 -19.43 21.48
N VAL A 555 -29.05 -18.99 20.48
CA VAL A 555 -28.67 -19.03 19.05
C VAL A 555 -27.32 -18.36 18.78
N ALA A 556 -27.09 -17.16 19.32
CA ALA A 556 -25.85 -16.42 19.07
C ALA A 556 -24.62 -17.12 19.67
N ARG A 557 -24.76 -17.73 20.86
CA ARG A 557 -23.65 -18.50 21.46
C ARG A 557 -23.39 -19.79 20.71
N ARG A 558 -24.45 -20.47 20.26
CA ARG A 558 -24.35 -21.68 19.46
C ARG A 558 -23.59 -21.40 18.16
N GLU A 559 -23.87 -20.27 17.51
CA GLU A 559 -23.14 -19.84 16.32
C GLU A 559 -21.66 -19.60 16.62
N ILE A 560 -21.33 -18.88 17.70
CA ILE A 560 -19.92 -18.65 18.11
C ILE A 560 -19.18 -19.95 18.39
N VAL A 561 -19.80 -20.91 19.09
CA VAL A 561 -19.19 -22.22 19.38
C VAL A 561 -19.07 -23.07 18.11
N CYS A 562 -20.09 -23.05 17.24
CA CYS A 562 -20.03 -23.74 15.95
C CYS A 562 -18.90 -23.19 15.07
N ASP A 563 -18.75 -21.87 15.02
CA ASP A 563 -17.68 -21.18 14.31
C ASP A 563 -16.31 -21.57 14.84
N PHE A 564 -16.14 -21.62 16.17
CA PHE A 564 -14.89 -22.09 16.77
C PHE A 564 -14.51 -23.50 16.26
N HIS A 565 -15.44 -24.46 16.26
CA HIS A 565 -15.16 -25.80 15.78
C HIS A 565 -14.87 -25.84 14.27
N LEU A 566 -15.64 -25.08 13.47
CA LEU A 566 -15.47 -25.05 12.03
C LEU A 566 -14.14 -24.41 11.62
N PHE A 567 -13.72 -23.32 12.28
CA PHE A 567 -12.43 -22.67 12.00
C PHE A 567 -11.24 -23.57 12.28
N ASN A 568 -11.28 -24.35 13.36
CA ASN A 568 -10.23 -25.33 13.66
C ASN A 568 -10.14 -26.42 12.58
N LEU A 569 -11.28 -26.91 12.08
CA LEU A 569 -11.34 -27.91 11.01
C LEU A 569 -10.91 -27.32 9.65
N SER A 570 -11.29 -26.09 9.33
CA SER A 570 -10.86 -25.40 8.12
C SER A 570 -9.35 -25.13 8.14
N HIS A 571 -8.80 -24.71 9.28
CA HIS A 571 -7.36 -24.51 9.42
C HIS A 571 -6.58 -25.81 9.26
N ALA A 572 -7.04 -26.91 9.88
CA ALA A 572 -6.45 -28.23 9.68
C ALA A 572 -6.44 -28.64 8.18
N LYS A 573 -7.52 -28.35 7.46
CA LYS A 573 -7.61 -28.60 6.01
C LYS A 573 -6.60 -27.76 5.21
N MET A 574 -6.43 -26.48 5.57
CA MET A 574 -5.47 -25.58 4.91
C MET A 574 -4.01 -26.01 5.10
N LEU A 575 -3.68 -26.60 6.25
CA LEU A 575 -2.36 -27.17 6.51
C LEU A 575 -2.13 -28.52 5.79
N CYS A 576 -3.07 -28.94 4.94
CA CYS A 576 -3.09 -30.23 4.25
C CYS A 576 -3.02 -31.42 5.22
N LEU A 577 -3.58 -31.28 6.42
CA LEU A 577 -3.63 -32.37 7.38
C LEU A 577 -4.59 -33.47 6.91
N THR A 578 -4.25 -34.72 7.21
CA THR A 578 -5.14 -35.87 7.02
C THR A 578 -6.40 -35.73 7.86
N GLN A 579 -7.47 -36.44 7.49
CA GLN A 579 -8.72 -36.45 8.25
C GLN A 579 -8.53 -36.87 9.70
N ARG A 580 -7.59 -37.81 9.95
CA ARG A 580 -7.21 -38.24 11.30
C ARG A 580 -6.53 -37.12 12.08
N GLN A 581 -5.54 -36.46 11.48
CA GLN A 581 -4.87 -35.31 12.09
C GLN A 581 -5.86 -34.17 12.38
N GLY A 582 -6.81 -33.90 11.47
CA GLY A 582 -7.87 -32.92 11.65
C GLY A 582 -8.80 -33.27 12.82
N ALA A 583 -9.22 -34.53 12.94
CA ALA A 583 -10.05 -35.01 14.05
C ALA A 583 -9.34 -34.86 15.41
N VAL A 584 -8.05 -35.19 15.48
CA VAL A 584 -7.24 -35.08 16.69
C VAL A 584 -7.00 -33.63 17.09
N PHE A 585 -6.65 -32.77 16.13
CA PHE A 585 -6.47 -31.35 16.41
C PHE A 585 -7.76 -30.71 16.91
N HIS A 586 -8.88 -31.00 16.25
CA HIS A 586 -10.20 -30.58 16.70
C HIS A 586 -10.50 -31.04 18.13
N ALA A 587 -10.23 -32.31 18.46
CA ALA A 587 -10.43 -32.85 19.81
C ALA A 587 -9.58 -32.13 20.86
N ILE A 588 -8.31 -31.82 20.57
CA ILE A 588 -7.45 -31.03 21.45
C ILE A 588 -8.09 -29.66 21.72
N MET A 589 -8.51 -28.95 20.66
CA MET A 589 -9.10 -27.61 20.79
C MET A 589 -10.42 -27.63 21.56
N THR A 590 -11.25 -28.66 21.40
CA THR A 590 -12.48 -28.85 22.18
C THR A 590 -12.17 -28.99 23.67
N VAL A 591 -11.15 -29.77 24.06
CA VAL A 591 -10.73 -29.88 25.47
C VAL A 591 -10.35 -28.52 26.05
N ILE A 592 -9.64 -27.68 25.28
CA ILE A 592 -9.24 -26.35 25.73
C ILE A 592 -10.46 -25.43 25.89
N LEU A 593 -11.42 -25.48 24.97
CA LEU A 593 -12.66 -24.71 25.07
C LEU A 593 -13.49 -25.14 26.29
N ASP A 594 -13.59 -26.43 26.56
CA ASP A 594 -14.29 -26.96 27.73
C ASP A 594 -13.60 -26.57 29.05
N MET A 595 -12.26 -26.52 29.06
CA MET A 595 -11.51 -26.00 30.21
C MET A 595 -11.75 -24.51 30.42
N ALA A 596 -11.79 -23.71 29.34
CA ALA A 596 -12.10 -22.29 29.42
C ALA A 596 -13.50 -22.05 30.01
N LYS A 597 -14.47 -22.93 29.70
CA LYS A 597 -15.84 -22.90 30.26
C LYS A 597 -15.91 -23.19 31.76
N GLN A 598 -14.95 -23.93 32.32
CA GLN A 598 -14.94 -24.33 33.73
C GLN A 598 -14.25 -23.30 34.67
N GLY A 599 -13.65 -22.24 34.13
CA GLY A 599 -13.00 -21.19 34.92
C GLY A 599 -13.98 -20.37 35.76
N SER A 600 -13.61 -20.05 37.02
CA SER A 600 -14.45 -19.27 37.93
C SER A 600 -14.50 -17.79 37.56
N GLU A 601 -15.66 -17.15 37.74
CA GLU A 601 -15.84 -15.69 37.56
C GLU A 601 -14.84 -14.85 38.39
N ASP A 602 -14.31 -15.41 39.47
CA ASP A 602 -13.36 -14.77 40.40
C ASP A 602 -11.86 -14.96 40.04
N SER A 603 -11.53 -15.63 38.93
CA SER A 603 -10.12 -15.90 38.58
C SER A 603 -9.51 -14.77 37.76
N GLU A 604 -8.27 -14.38 38.07
CA GLU A 604 -7.46 -13.51 37.19
C GLU A 604 -7.31 -14.20 35.83
N GLY A 605 -8.02 -13.71 34.80
CA GLY A 605 -8.16 -14.42 33.52
C GLY A 605 -6.85 -14.76 32.80
N ALA A 606 -5.74 -14.09 33.15
CA ALA A 606 -4.40 -14.44 32.67
C ALA A 606 -3.88 -15.79 33.22
N ALA A 607 -4.22 -16.13 34.47
CA ALA A 607 -3.79 -17.39 35.10
C ALA A 607 -4.51 -18.61 34.50
N GLU A 608 -5.81 -18.48 34.21
CA GLU A 608 -6.58 -19.56 33.57
C GLU A 608 -6.17 -19.76 32.09
N ALA A 609 -5.88 -18.66 31.38
CA ALA A 609 -5.31 -18.72 30.03
C ALA A 609 -3.97 -19.48 29.99
N ALA A 610 -3.07 -19.19 30.94
CA ALA A 610 -1.77 -19.86 31.05
C ALA A 610 -1.92 -21.37 31.33
N LYS A 611 -2.88 -21.75 32.19
CA LYS A 611 -3.19 -23.15 32.50
C LYS A 611 -3.77 -23.89 31.29
N CYS A 612 -4.68 -23.26 30.55
CA CYS A 612 -5.22 -23.80 29.31
C CYS A 612 -4.13 -23.95 28.23
N PHE A 613 -3.23 -22.98 28.13
CA PHE A 613 -2.11 -23.03 27.17
C PHE A 613 -1.14 -24.15 27.49
N LYS A 614 -0.80 -24.33 28.77
CA LYS A 614 0.01 -25.47 29.21
C LYS A 614 -0.65 -26.80 28.85
N LYS A 615 -1.96 -26.93 29.05
CA LYS A 615 -2.68 -28.16 28.69
C LYS A 615 -2.70 -28.41 27.19
N PHE A 616 -2.85 -27.36 26.39
CA PHE A 616 -2.73 -27.44 24.94
C PHE A 616 -1.35 -27.98 24.51
N GLN A 617 -0.27 -27.43 25.07
CA GLN A 617 1.09 -27.90 24.79
C GLN A 617 1.29 -29.36 25.18
N GLU A 618 0.82 -29.78 26.36
CA GLU A 618 0.89 -31.18 26.81
C GLU A 618 0.17 -32.11 25.83
N LEU A 619 -1.05 -31.77 25.42
CA LEU A 619 -1.82 -32.58 24.48
C LEU A 619 -1.17 -32.59 23.09
N LEU A 620 -0.68 -31.47 22.61
CA LEU A 620 -0.04 -31.41 21.29
C LEU A 620 1.24 -32.23 21.26
N VAL A 621 2.10 -32.13 22.29
CA VAL A 621 3.32 -32.94 22.42
C VAL A 621 3.02 -34.43 22.56
N LEU A 622 1.96 -34.79 23.30
CA LEU A 622 1.54 -36.19 23.45
C LEU A 622 1.15 -36.84 22.11
N HIS A 623 0.66 -36.03 21.16
CA HIS A 623 0.24 -36.45 19.82
C HIS A 623 1.24 -36.03 18.72
N SER A 624 2.47 -35.64 19.09
CA SER A 624 3.51 -35.22 18.14
C SER A 624 4.82 -36.00 18.32
N VAL A 625 5.40 -36.44 17.18
CA VAL A 625 6.77 -37.00 16.97
C VAL A 625 7.19 -38.20 17.87
N ASN A 626 8.00 -39.08 17.27
CA ASN A 626 8.43 -40.38 17.79
C ASN A 626 9.21 -40.36 19.11
N ASP A 627 9.24 -41.53 19.77
CA ASP A 627 10.02 -41.91 20.97
C ASP A 627 9.34 -41.78 22.35
N SER A 628 8.22 -42.48 22.54
CA SER A 628 7.83 -43.07 23.83
C SER A 628 6.69 -44.08 23.62
N PRO A 629 6.57 -45.17 24.40
CA PRO A 629 5.38 -46.04 24.40
C PRO A 629 4.05 -45.30 24.65
N ASP A 630 4.11 -44.06 25.16
CA ASP A 630 2.94 -43.25 25.52
C ASP A 630 2.61 -42.13 24.51
N ARG A 631 3.30 -42.01 23.37
CA ARG A 631 3.07 -40.94 22.36
C ARG A 631 2.54 -41.49 21.04
N LEU A 632 1.56 -40.80 20.48
CA LEU A 632 1.03 -41.10 19.15
C LEU A 632 1.69 -40.16 18.14
N ALA A 633 2.42 -40.71 17.16
CA ALA A 633 3.10 -39.94 16.11
C ALA A 633 2.11 -39.39 15.05
N ILE A 634 1.14 -38.57 15.50
CA ILE A 634 0.06 -38.05 14.66
C ILE A 634 0.50 -36.77 13.94
N PHE A 635 1.21 -35.89 14.62
CA PHE A 635 1.78 -34.67 14.03
C PHE A 635 3.31 -34.76 13.92
N GLY A 636 3.84 -34.34 12.78
CA GLY A 636 5.27 -34.05 12.61
C GLY A 636 5.65 -32.75 13.33
N ALA A 637 6.95 -32.56 13.58
CA ALA A 637 7.45 -31.37 14.29
C ALA A 637 7.04 -30.04 13.61
N GLY A 638 7.06 -30.00 12.27
CA GLY A 638 6.64 -28.83 11.51
C GLY A 638 5.13 -28.58 11.54
N GLU A 639 4.31 -29.62 11.65
CA GLU A 639 2.85 -29.49 11.80
C GLU A 639 2.52 -29.01 13.21
N ALA A 640 3.12 -29.61 14.24
CA ALA A 640 2.94 -29.20 15.64
C ALA A 640 3.32 -27.72 15.86
N ARG A 641 4.40 -27.25 15.24
CA ARG A 641 4.79 -25.83 15.28
C ARG A 641 3.70 -24.93 14.69
N ARG A 642 3.23 -25.24 13.47
CA ARG A 642 2.19 -24.46 12.78
C ARG A 642 0.86 -24.45 13.55
N LEU A 643 0.48 -25.58 14.14
CA LEU A 643 -0.72 -25.67 15.00
C LEU A 643 -0.57 -24.86 16.30
N THR A 644 0.64 -24.79 16.87
CA THR A 644 0.93 -23.93 18.02
C THR A 644 0.85 -22.45 17.66
N ASP A 645 1.44 -22.06 16.54
CA ASP A 645 1.40 -20.67 16.05
C ASP A 645 -0.06 -20.24 15.76
N TYR A 646 -0.87 -21.13 15.18
CA TYR A 646 -2.30 -20.90 15.01
C TYR A 646 -3.04 -20.74 16.33
N ALA A 647 -2.88 -21.68 17.28
CA ALA A 647 -3.60 -21.62 18.55
C ALA A 647 -3.24 -20.37 19.38
N THR A 648 -1.95 -19.97 19.37
CA THR A 648 -1.47 -18.77 20.08
C THR A 648 -2.03 -17.48 19.49
N THR A 649 -2.19 -17.39 18.17
CA THR A 649 -2.69 -16.19 17.49
C THR A 649 -4.22 -16.12 17.40
N THR A 650 -4.94 -17.21 17.72
CA THR A 650 -6.40 -17.29 17.68
C THR A 650 -6.99 -17.39 19.09
N LEU A 651 -7.19 -18.60 19.61
CA LEU A 651 -7.84 -18.87 20.89
C LEU A 651 -7.12 -18.18 22.04
N PHE A 652 -5.79 -18.33 22.16
CA PHE A 652 -5.07 -17.80 23.32
C PHE A 652 -4.88 -16.28 23.28
N LYS A 653 -4.80 -15.68 22.08
CA LYS A 653 -4.81 -14.23 21.92
C LYS A 653 -6.14 -13.61 22.37
N HIS A 654 -7.26 -14.27 22.09
CA HIS A 654 -8.60 -13.80 22.42
C HIS A 654 -9.26 -14.62 23.53
N PHE A 655 -8.46 -15.20 24.43
CA PHE A 655 -8.92 -16.20 25.41
C PHE A 655 -10.08 -15.69 26.28
N LEU A 656 -9.95 -14.44 26.76
CA LEU A 656 -10.98 -13.81 27.60
C LEU A 656 -12.29 -13.56 26.85
N LEU A 657 -12.23 -13.29 25.55
CA LEU A 657 -13.42 -13.11 24.72
C LEU A 657 -14.15 -14.44 24.55
N TYR A 658 -13.43 -15.51 24.22
CA TYR A 658 -14.01 -16.85 24.14
C TYR A 658 -14.59 -17.29 25.48
N GLN A 659 -13.85 -17.07 26.58
CA GLN A 659 -14.30 -17.36 27.93
C GLN A 659 -15.58 -16.58 28.28
N PHE A 660 -15.65 -15.29 27.96
CA PHE A 660 -16.84 -14.47 28.17
C PHE A 660 -18.06 -15.02 27.41
N CYS A 661 -17.87 -15.45 26.16
CA CYS A 661 -18.94 -16.02 25.34
C CYS A 661 -19.45 -17.37 25.87
N VAL A 662 -18.58 -18.20 26.46
CA VAL A 662 -18.96 -19.54 26.95
C VAL A 662 -19.37 -19.59 28.43
N CYS A 663 -18.93 -18.65 29.27
CA CYS A 663 -19.17 -18.67 30.73
C CYS A 663 -20.33 -17.79 31.20
N CYS A 664 -20.45 -16.54 30.71
CA CYS A 664 -21.28 -15.55 31.38
C CYS A 664 -22.72 -15.51 30.85
N GLU A 665 -23.66 -16.29 31.38
CA GLU A 665 -25.10 -15.99 31.22
C GLU A 665 -25.44 -14.68 31.94
N ARG A 666 -25.88 -13.67 31.19
CA ARG A 666 -26.43 -12.43 31.77
C ARG A 666 -27.86 -12.30 31.32
N ASP A 667 -28.77 -12.12 32.27
CA ASP A 667 -30.13 -11.69 31.99
C ASP A 667 -30.07 -10.27 31.41
N VAL A 668 -30.31 -10.15 30.10
CA VAL A 668 -30.37 -8.85 29.42
C VAL A 668 -31.83 -8.40 29.44
N GLU A 669 -32.15 -7.48 30.34
CA GLU A 669 -33.45 -6.81 30.33
C GLU A 669 -33.49 -5.81 29.16
N THR A 670 -34.16 -6.17 28.07
CA THR A 670 -34.28 -5.31 26.89
C THR A 670 -35.38 -4.27 27.13
N LEU A 671 -34.99 -3.07 27.55
CA LEU A 671 -35.91 -1.93 27.63
C LEU A 671 -36.09 -1.31 26.23
N ARG A 672 -37.31 -1.39 25.70
CA ARG A 672 -37.67 -0.70 24.45
C ARG A 672 -38.18 0.71 24.77
N PHE A 673 -37.47 1.71 24.27
CA PHE A 673 -37.93 3.10 24.28
C PHE A 673 -38.40 3.48 22.88
N SER A 674 -39.63 4.00 22.77
CA SER A 674 -40.06 4.72 21.57
C SER A 674 -39.55 6.16 21.68
N VAL A 675 -38.65 6.54 20.78
CA VAL A 675 -38.18 7.92 20.67
C VAL A 675 -38.88 8.56 19.47
N GLU A 676 -39.77 9.52 19.73
CA GLU A 676 -40.15 10.49 18.69
C GLU A 676 -39.01 11.48 18.53
N VAL A 677 -38.35 11.45 17.38
CA VAL A 677 -37.37 12.46 17.01
C VAL A 677 -38.15 13.66 16.49
N GLU A 678 -38.36 14.67 17.33
CA GLU A 678 -38.79 15.98 16.85
C GLU A 678 -37.79 16.45 15.78
N ARG A 679 -38.33 16.91 14.64
CA ARG A 679 -37.55 17.38 13.48
C ARG A 679 -36.36 18.22 13.93
N PRO A 680 -35.20 18.13 13.26
CA PRO A 680 -34.05 18.96 13.60
C PRO A 680 -34.48 20.43 13.61
N LEU A 681 -34.25 21.11 14.75
CA LEU A 681 -34.53 22.53 14.88
C LEU A 681 -33.77 23.29 13.80
N VAL A 682 -34.45 24.25 13.17
CA VAL A 682 -33.84 25.16 12.21
C VAL A 682 -32.64 25.85 12.88
N PRO A 683 -31.45 25.88 12.25
CA PRO A 683 -30.28 26.52 12.84
C PRO A 683 -30.59 27.99 13.18
N PRO A 684 -30.17 28.49 14.36
CA PRO A 684 -30.43 29.86 14.75
C PRO A 684 -29.78 30.85 13.76
N ALA A 685 -30.47 31.95 13.48
CA ALA A 685 -29.97 32.97 12.57
C ALA A 685 -28.60 33.49 13.05
N LEU A 686 -27.59 33.46 12.17
CA LEU A 686 -26.22 33.94 12.45
C LEU A 686 -26.18 35.38 12.99
N GLY A 687 -27.20 36.19 12.70
CA GLY A 687 -27.31 37.57 13.21
C GLY A 687 -27.60 37.70 14.71
N THR A 688 -28.02 36.63 15.41
CA THR A 688 -28.29 36.65 16.86
C THR A 688 -27.23 35.92 17.69
N ALA A 689 -26.22 35.33 17.04
CA ALA A 689 -25.14 34.64 17.73
C ALA A 689 -24.27 35.64 18.52
N ARG A 690 -24.20 35.49 19.86
CA ARG A 690 -23.28 36.27 20.68
C ARG A 690 -21.83 35.86 20.37
N GLN A 691 -21.08 36.78 19.78
CA GLN A 691 -19.66 36.61 19.51
C GLN A 691 -18.90 36.43 20.83
N LYS A 692 -18.35 35.24 21.06
CA LYS A 692 -17.50 34.96 22.23
C LYS A 692 -16.12 35.53 21.95
N VAL A 693 -15.92 36.82 22.21
CA VAL A 693 -14.61 37.47 22.14
C VAL A 693 -13.77 36.94 23.30
N SER A 694 -12.85 36.02 23.01
CA SER A 694 -11.80 35.63 23.94
C SER A 694 -10.83 36.81 24.09
N ARG A 695 -11.03 37.65 25.11
CA ARG A 695 -10.01 38.60 25.52
C ARG A 695 -8.90 37.83 26.23
N ARG A 696 -7.74 37.69 25.58
CA ARG A 696 -6.49 37.36 26.28
C ARG A 696 -6.24 38.43 27.36
N PRO A 697 -5.79 38.07 28.57
CA PRO A 697 -5.42 39.06 29.57
C PRO A 697 -4.27 39.91 29.03
N GLN A 698 -4.45 41.23 29.05
CA GLN A 698 -3.36 42.19 28.88
C GLN A 698 -2.40 42.04 30.05
N GLN A 699 -1.15 41.70 29.79
CA GLN A 699 -0.07 41.96 30.73
C GLN A 699 0.25 43.46 30.66
N THR A 700 0.04 44.16 31.77
CA THR A 700 0.45 45.55 31.97
C THR A 700 1.97 45.65 32.19
N PRO A 701 2.63 46.66 31.62
CA PRO A 701 4.04 46.96 31.87
C PRO A 701 4.24 47.90 33.08
N ASP A 702 5.34 47.66 33.81
CA ASP A 702 6.20 48.56 34.62
C ASP A 702 6.59 47.93 35.96
N GLN A 703 7.84 47.49 36.09
CA GLN A 703 9.01 48.21 36.63
C GLN A 703 8.96 48.42 38.15
N GLU A 704 9.78 47.64 38.88
CA GLU A 704 10.85 48.19 39.72
C GLU A 704 11.82 47.06 40.09
N GLY A 705 13.10 47.27 39.78
CA GLY A 705 14.18 46.35 40.14
C GLY A 705 14.76 46.67 41.51
N ALA A 706 15.20 45.62 42.20
CA ALA A 706 16.32 45.69 43.13
C ALA A 706 17.07 44.36 43.04
N GLY A 707 18.34 44.44 42.66
CA GLY A 707 19.15 43.28 42.31
C GLY A 707 19.55 42.40 43.49
N ALA A 708 19.79 41.14 43.18
CA ALA A 708 20.83 40.36 43.79
C ALA A 708 21.54 39.62 42.65
N ALA A 709 22.85 39.85 42.54
CA ALA A 709 23.71 39.07 41.68
C ALA A 709 23.67 37.60 42.15
N GLU A 710 23.31 36.69 41.26
CA GLU A 710 23.68 35.29 41.43
C GLU A 710 24.82 34.99 40.46
N GLU A 711 25.97 34.78 41.07
CA GLU A 711 27.18 34.26 40.49
C GLU A 711 26.89 32.99 39.69
N LYS A 712 27.46 32.89 38.49
CA LYS A 712 27.68 31.59 37.86
C LYS A 712 28.46 30.72 38.84
N PRO A 713 27.98 29.53 39.23
CA PRO A 713 28.88 28.55 39.80
C PRO A 713 29.83 28.13 38.69
N SER A 714 31.08 28.56 38.81
CA SER A 714 32.23 27.84 38.28
C SER A 714 32.03 26.36 38.62
N GLY A 715 32.03 25.51 37.60
CA GLY A 715 31.86 24.07 37.78
C GLY A 715 32.88 23.51 38.77
N PRO A 716 32.47 22.61 39.69
CA PRO A 716 33.42 21.66 40.23
C PRO A 716 33.74 20.66 39.11
N GLY A 717 35.02 20.28 39.05
CA GLY A 717 35.54 19.34 38.09
C GLY A 717 34.76 18.03 38.05
N GLY A 718 34.85 17.38 36.89
CA GLY A 718 34.33 16.03 36.71
C GLY A 718 34.91 15.09 37.76
N GLU A 719 34.04 14.61 38.61
CA GLU A 719 34.16 13.26 39.14
C GLU A 719 33.26 12.40 38.26
N ASP A 720 33.88 11.45 37.55
CA ASP A 720 33.15 10.43 36.78
C ASP A 720 32.25 9.66 37.75
N LEU A 721 30.94 9.91 37.67
CA LEU A 721 29.94 9.14 38.40
C LEU A 721 30.06 7.68 37.97
N SER A 722 30.16 6.78 38.93
CA SER A 722 30.23 5.34 38.66
C SER A 722 28.93 4.86 38.01
N GLU A 723 29.00 3.78 37.20
CA GLU A 723 27.81 3.16 36.60
C GLU A 723 26.74 2.82 37.67
N GLU A 724 27.16 2.46 38.89
CA GLU A 724 26.25 2.18 40.01
C GLU A 724 25.49 3.42 40.51
N GLU A 725 26.12 4.60 40.49
CA GLU A 725 25.46 5.86 40.88
C GLU A 725 24.50 6.37 39.81
N ILE A 726 24.85 6.18 38.53
CA ILE A 726 23.95 6.46 37.41
C ILE A 726 22.74 5.54 37.48
N GLN A 727 22.94 4.25 37.73
CA GLN A 727 21.86 3.27 37.87
C GLN A 727 20.90 3.65 39.01
N ARG A 728 21.42 4.07 40.18
CA ARG A 728 20.57 4.54 41.30
C ARG A 728 19.75 5.78 40.95
N LEU A 729 20.36 6.76 40.29
CA LEU A 729 19.66 7.99 39.88
C LEU A 729 18.54 7.70 38.86
N VAL A 730 18.78 6.75 37.95
CA VAL A 730 17.77 6.29 36.99
C VAL A 730 16.62 5.57 37.70
N GLU A 731 16.91 4.67 38.64
CA GLU A 731 15.89 3.96 39.43
C GLU A 731 15.05 4.91 40.31
N GLU A 732 15.68 5.91 40.90
CA GLU A 732 15.00 6.95 41.68
C GLU A 732 14.07 7.79 40.80
N LYS A 733 14.56 8.21 39.62
CA LYS A 733 13.73 8.93 38.63
C LYS A 733 12.60 8.09 38.06
N LEU A 734 12.81 6.78 37.89
CA LEU A 734 11.75 5.86 37.47
C LEU A 734 10.65 5.79 38.51
N ARG A 735 11.01 5.59 39.80
CA ARG A 735 10.06 5.56 40.91
C ARG A 735 9.27 6.85 41.06
N GLU A 736 9.92 8.01 40.95
CA GLU A 736 9.23 9.31 40.96
C GLU A 736 8.21 9.42 39.80
N THR A 737 8.56 8.89 38.64
CA THR A 737 7.72 8.94 37.44
C THR A 737 6.53 8.00 37.56
N GLU A 738 6.75 6.78 38.06
CA GLU A 738 5.69 5.79 38.36
C GLU A 738 4.70 6.34 39.39
N ALA A 739 5.19 6.87 40.52
CA ALA A 739 4.33 7.47 41.54
C ALA A 739 3.49 8.65 41.00
N ARG A 740 4.05 9.45 40.08
CA ARG A 740 3.32 10.54 39.42
C ARG A 740 2.24 10.04 38.46
N LEU A 741 2.48 8.89 37.80
CA LEU A 741 1.53 8.26 36.90
C LEU A 741 0.38 7.60 37.67
N GLU A 742 0.68 6.89 38.75
CA GLU A 742 -0.32 6.30 39.66
C GLU A 742 -1.24 7.38 40.25
N ALA A 743 -0.68 8.50 40.73
CA ALA A 743 -1.48 9.62 41.23
C ALA A 743 -2.41 10.22 40.17
N LYS A 744 -1.99 10.27 38.91
CA LYS A 744 -2.84 10.75 37.79
C LYS A 744 -3.93 9.74 37.42
N LEU A 745 -3.64 8.45 37.49
CA LEU A 745 -4.60 7.37 37.28
C LEU A 745 -5.68 7.39 38.36
N ALA A 746 -5.29 7.45 39.64
CA ALA A 746 -6.23 7.55 40.76
C ALA A 746 -7.13 8.79 40.66
N ALA A 747 -6.57 9.95 40.26
CA ALA A 747 -7.36 11.17 40.06
C ALA A 747 -8.38 11.03 38.90
N ARG A 748 -8.03 10.30 37.84
CA ARG A 748 -8.93 10.02 36.71
C ARG A 748 -10.02 9.03 37.08
N GLU A 749 -9.70 7.98 37.84
CA GLU A 749 -10.67 7.02 38.35
C GLU A 749 -11.66 7.71 39.29
N GLN A 750 -11.18 8.56 40.21
CA GLN A 750 -12.05 9.34 41.07
C GLN A 750 -12.99 10.24 40.26
N GLN A 751 -12.46 10.96 39.26
CA GLN A 751 -13.27 11.83 38.40
C GLN A 751 -14.29 11.03 37.56
N PHE A 752 -13.96 9.79 37.19
CA PHE A 752 -14.86 8.88 36.49
C PHE A 752 -15.98 8.37 37.42
N MET A 753 -15.64 7.99 38.65
CA MET A 753 -16.61 7.56 39.66
C MET A 753 -17.55 8.69 40.08
N GLU A 754 -17.06 9.92 40.22
CA GLU A 754 -17.88 11.10 40.48
C GLU A 754 -18.87 11.39 39.34
N ARG A 755 -18.46 11.18 38.08
CA ARG A 755 -19.34 11.31 36.91
C ARG A 755 -20.39 10.21 36.84
N LEU A 756 -20.02 8.98 37.20
CA LEU A 756 -20.94 7.85 37.30
C LEU A 756 -21.98 8.05 38.39
N ALA A 757 -21.60 8.60 39.54
CA ALA A 757 -22.53 8.92 40.63
C ALA A 757 -23.45 10.11 40.33
N SER A 758 -23.08 10.97 39.36
CA SER A 758 -23.87 12.13 38.93
C SER A 758 -24.90 11.84 37.83
N LYS A 759 -24.88 10.63 37.26
CA LYS A 759 -25.84 10.11 36.29
C LYS A 759 -26.76 9.11 36.95
#